data_AF-A0AAW1KSX6-F1
#
_entry.id   AF-A0AAW1KSX6-F1
#
_cell.length_a   1.000
_cell.length_b   1.000
_cell.length_c   1.000
_cell.angle_alpha   90.00
_cell.angle_beta   90.00
_cell.angle_gamma   90.00
#
_symmetry.space_group_name_H-M   'P 1'
#
loop_
_entity.id
_entity.type
_entity.pdbx_description
1 polymer ?
#
loop_
_entity_poly.entity_id
_entity_poly.type
_entity_poly.pdbx_seq_one_letter_code
_entity_poly.pdbx_strand_id
1 'polypeptide(L)'
;MATSPFSIATSPSSLLLLFNPKKSSNLNNPSSFWPVNKRNNDQLHWALRFRCHALSKQTSTGLSTDFREVLQDDLLVTKKQHEIVEDDAERLAIQEELKSSVIKEQVERIRGMLKSMEDGEISISAYDTAWVAMVKDVNGGPQFPASLKWIVDNQHSDGSWGDYSIFSAHDRLISTLACLIALKSWDVFPLMCQKAMTFIEENICKLEDEKAEHMPIGFEIAFPALIEIGRSHGIEIDPNTSPALREIYDMRNLKLTRIPKDIMHRMPTTLLHSIEGMAGLDWEKLLKLQSQDGSFLFSPSSTAYALMQSNDVNCLRYLDNVVRKFNGGVPNVYPVDLFEHIWAVDRLQRLGVSRLFETEINKIMSYIKRYWTDKGICWARNSEVQDIDDTAMAFRLLRLHGYDVSADVFKNFEKDGIFFCFAGQSTQAVTGMYNLFRASQLQYPSETILDEARNFSYKFLREKQASNELFDKWIIAKDLPGEVTFALDMPWYASLPRIESRFYIEQYGGENDVWIGKTLYRMPYVSNDLYLELAKADYNNCQALHRLEWNDILRWYSECSIGEHGVSQSCLLMAHFLAAATLFEPEQSKERLAWAKTIALLEAIDTQFLNDNVSFEDRRRFVNEFRNSYMHQGYVSDDRTNINRDKEGSKLVGLLMSTINQLSLDAFVRHGRDIRNQLCQAWEKWLRTWEKEGDRHKGDAELIVVTIILCGGRYVTEDIFSHAPTVCLLDMTNRLCHHLGHVRRRHNMVHANGTSNEEKNMAKLDEDMQSLTKAVLSNNNGIDSWMKQTCLAIIRTSYYAAYCTLQEIDYHISKVLFQKVD
;
A
#
# COMPACT_ATOMS: atom_id res chain seq x y z
N MET A 1 -15.33 -9.35 68.11
CA MET A 1 -16.65 -9.70 68.67
C MET A 1 -17.65 -8.67 68.18
N ALA A 2 -18.70 -9.12 67.48
CA ALA A 2 -20.01 -8.47 67.21
C ALA A 2 -20.02 -7.03 66.66
N THR A 3 -20.78 -6.62 65.63
CA THR A 3 -21.88 -7.18 64.81
C THR A 3 -22.15 -6.17 63.67
N SER A 4 -22.54 -6.68 62.50
CA SER A 4 -23.19 -6.06 61.30
C SER A 4 -24.38 -5.11 61.65
N PRO A 5 -25.09 -4.34 60.74
CA PRO A 5 -25.23 -4.54 59.28
C PRO A 5 -25.53 -3.36 58.29
N PHE A 6 -25.43 -3.71 56.99
CA PHE A 6 -26.21 -3.36 55.75
C PHE A 6 -26.44 -1.90 55.27
N SER A 7 -26.06 -1.65 53.99
CA SER A 7 -26.86 -1.02 52.89
C SER A 7 -25.95 -0.59 51.71
N ILE A 8 -25.78 -1.38 50.65
CA ILE A 8 -26.42 -1.29 49.31
C ILE A 8 -26.41 0.12 48.66
N ALA A 9 -25.64 0.27 47.56
CA ALA A 9 -25.97 1.02 46.34
C ALA A 9 -24.87 0.76 45.27
N THR A 10 -25.07 -0.26 44.42
CA THR A 10 -25.34 -0.11 42.97
C THR A 10 -24.25 0.61 42.16
N SER A 11 -23.42 -0.17 41.47
CA SER A 11 -22.70 0.28 40.27
C SER A 11 -23.69 0.49 39.11
N PRO A 12 -23.37 1.40 38.18
CA PRO A 12 -23.67 1.14 36.79
C PRO A 12 -22.43 1.25 35.90
N SER A 13 -22.32 0.22 35.09
CA SER A 13 -21.56 0.05 33.87
C SER A 13 -21.97 1.03 32.75
N SER A 14 -20.96 1.41 31.95
CA SER A 14 -20.99 1.71 30.50
C SER A 14 -21.72 2.96 29.99
N LEU A 15 -21.02 3.79 29.17
CA LEU A 15 -21.44 4.26 27.83
C LEU A 15 -20.50 5.39 27.31
N LEU A 16 -19.75 5.12 26.25
CA LEU A 16 -19.06 6.11 25.41
C LEU A 16 -19.37 5.78 23.94
N LEU A 17 -20.34 6.51 23.37
CA LEU A 17 -20.60 6.64 21.95
C LEU A 17 -20.99 8.11 21.73
N LEU A 18 -20.38 8.79 20.76
CA LEU A 18 -20.75 10.14 20.33
C LEU A 18 -21.05 10.11 18.84
N PHE A 19 -22.29 10.45 18.47
CA PHE A 19 -22.61 11.09 17.21
C PHE A 19 -23.59 12.25 17.46
N ASN A 20 -23.43 13.25 16.59
CA ASN A 20 -23.89 14.65 16.60
C ASN A 20 -25.42 14.86 16.70
N PRO A 21 -25.92 15.93 17.37
CA PRO A 21 -27.33 16.30 17.33
C PRO A 21 -27.58 17.48 16.36
N LYS A 22 -28.53 17.32 15.43
CA LYS A 22 -29.53 18.36 15.06
C LYS A 22 -30.45 17.85 13.92
N LYS A 23 -31.68 17.50 14.29
CA LYS A 23 -32.93 17.88 13.60
C LYS A 23 -34.13 17.43 14.47
N SER A 24 -34.83 18.42 15.05
CA SER A 24 -36.20 18.29 15.54
C SER A 24 -37.10 17.81 14.37
N SER A 25 -38.09 16.94 14.52
CA SER A 25 -39.17 16.91 15.53
C SER A 25 -39.97 15.59 15.45
N ASN A 26 -40.58 15.24 16.59
CA ASN A 26 -41.66 14.26 16.81
C ASN A 26 -41.31 12.78 16.94
N LEU A 27 -41.10 12.33 18.18
CA LEU A 27 -41.30 10.93 18.61
C LEU A 27 -41.86 10.90 20.04
N ASN A 28 -42.99 10.22 20.21
CA ASN A 28 -43.52 9.77 21.50
C ASN A 28 -42.87 8.42 21.87
N ASN A 29 -42.29 8.41 23.07
CA ASN A 29 -41.94 7.32 23.98
C ASN A 29 -40.86 6.25 23.62
N PRO A 30 -39.97 5.90 24.59
CA PRO A 30 -38.83 4.99 24.41
C PRO A 30 -39.06 3.60 25.02
N SER A 31 -38.40 2.58 24.48
CA SER A 31 -37.77 1.48 25.23
C SER A 31 -37.20 0.42 24.28
N SER A 32 -35.88 0.23 24.31
CA SER A 32 -35.23 -1.09 24.27
C SER A 32 -33.71 -0.91 24.24
N PHE A 33 -33.11 -0.90 25.43
CA PHE A 33 -31.72 -1.29 25.63
C PHE A 33 -31.57 -2.76 25.23
N TRP A 34 -30.62 -3.08 24.35
CA TRP A 34 -30.23 -4.45 24.06
C TRP A 34 -29.13 -4.91 25.03
N PRO A 35 -29.16 -6.17 25.51
CA PRO A 35 -28.20 -6.67 26.47
C PRO A 35 -26.89 -7.08 25.80
N VAL A 36 -25.79 -6.77 26.49
CA VAL A 36 -24.49 -7.43 26.35
C VAL A 36 -24.72 -8.94 26.47
N ASN A 37 -24.51 -9.67 25.38
CA ASN A 37 -24.49 -11.12 25.44
C ASN A 37 -23.46 -11.68 24.44
N LYS A 38 -22.54 -12.46 25.02
CA LYS A 38 -21.75 -13.57 24.47
C LYS A 38 -21.00 -13.35 23.15
N ARG A 39 -19.70 -13.70 23.20
CA ARG A 39 -18.84 -14.08 22.07
C ARG A 39 -19.65 -14.82 21.00
N ASN A 40 -20.10 -14.10 19.98
CA ASN A 40 -20.33 -14.70 18.67
C ASN A 40 -18.95 -14.80 18.05
N ASN A 41 -18.42 -16.01 18.13
CA ASN A 41 -17.20 -16.43 17.45
C ASN A 41 -17.52 -16.61 15.95
N ASP A 42 -18.06 -15.57 15.32
CA ASP A 42 -18.14 -15.49 13.86
C ASP A 42 -16.71 -15.17 13.38
N GLN A 43 -15.82 -16.15 13.47
CA GLN A 43 -14.56 -16.11 12.74
C GLN A 43 -14.93 -15.93 11.27
N LEU A 44 -14.74 -14.71 10.75
CA LEU A 44 -14.79 -14.49 9.31
C LEU A 44 -13.63 -15.30 8.70
N HIS A 45 -13.92 -16.52 8.25
CA HIS A 45 -13.02 -17.24 7.37
C HIS A 45 -12.86 -16.40 6.09
N TRP A 46 -11.68 -15.79 5.96
CA TRP A 46 -11.36 -14.79 4.95
C TRP A 46 -10.83 -15.42 3.67
N ALA A 47 -10.53 -16.73 3.70
CA ALA A 47 -9.81 -17.42 2.65
C ALA A 47 -10.31 -17.22 1.24
N LEU A 48 -11.61 -16.96 1.02
CA LEU A 48 -12.23 -16.42 -0.20
C LEU A 48 -13.71 -16.10 0.11
N ARG A 49 -14.01 -14.94 0.71
CA ARG A 49 -15.35 -14.36 0.54
C ARG A 49 -15.40 -13.74 -0.85
N PHE A 50 -15.85 -14.53 -1.82
CA PHE A 50 -15.90 -14.20 -3.25
C PHE A 50 -16.81 -13.00 -3.52
N ARG A 51 -16.28 -11.77 -3.50
CA ARG A 51 -16.79 -10.59 -4.18
C ARG A 51 -15.66 -9.56 -4.31
N CYS A 52 -14.85 -9.66 -5.35
CA CYS A 52 -14.10 -8.49 -5.80
C CYS A 52 -15.14 -7.49 -6.36
N HIS A 53 -15.12 -6.27 -5.86
CA HIS A 53 -15.97 -5.19 -6.36
C HIS A 53 -15.13 -4.03 -6.86
N ALA A 54 -13.83 -4.27 -7.13
CA ALA A 54 -12.76 -3.29 -7.40
C ALA A 54 -12.97 -2.49 -8.69
N LEU A 55 -14.12 -1.82 -8.78
CA LEU A 55 -14.57 -0.82 -9.74
C LEU A 55 -15.30 -1.37 -10.99
N SER A 56 -16.06 -2.46 -10.87
CA SER A 56 -17.06 -2.83 -11.90
C SER A 56 -18.33 -1.95 -11.87
N LYS A 57 -18.51 -1.13 -10.84
CA LYS A 57 -19.65 -0.22 -10.69
C LYS A 57 -19.28 1.23 -11.00
N GLN A 58 -19.06 1.53 -12.28
CA GLN A 58 -19.39 2.84 -12.89
C GLN A 58 -19.24 2.80 -14.42
N THR A 59 -20.34 2.50 -15.12
CA THR A 59 -20.93 3.28 -16.23
C THR A 59 -21.87 2.39 -17.05
N SER A 60 -23.16 2.48 -16.76
CA SER A 60 -24.24 2.03 -17.66
C SER A 60 -24.44 2.98 -18.86
N THR A 61 -23.40 3.72 -19.27
CA THR A 61 -23.42 4.59 -20.44
C THR A 61 -22.03 4.65 -21.05
N GLY A 62 -21.78 3.72 -21.98
CA GLY A 62 -20.86 3.87 -23.12
C GLY A 62 -19.37 3.84 -22.84
N LEU A 63 -18.79 2.67 -22.58
CA LEU A 63 -17.41 2.25 -22.94
C LEU A 63 -17.11 0.79 -22.51
N SER A 64 -18.10 -0.11 -22.62
CA SER A 64 -17.87 -1.55 -22.49
C SER A 64 -17.56 -2.10 -23.89
N THR A 65 -16.32 -1.99 -24.35
CA THR A 65 -15.85 -2.80 -25.47
C THR A 65 -15.86 -4.24 -25.02
N ASP A 66 -16.72 -5.07 -25.61
CA ASP A 66 -16.79 -6.50 -25.29
C ASP A 66 -15.43 -7.12 -25.67
N PHE A 67 -14.90 -8.02 -24.85
CA PHE A 67 -13.61 -8.71 -25.09
C PHE A 67 -13.57 -9.39 -26.46
N ARG A 68 -14.74 -9.81 -26.96
CA ARG A 68 -14.91 -10.37 -28.30
C ARG A 68 -14.71 -9.35 -29.42
N GLU A 69 -15.02 -8.07 -29.18
CA GLU A 69 -14.81 -6.98 -30.13
C GLU A 69 -13.31 -6.60 -30.20
N VAL A 70 -12.60 -6.57 -29.05
CA VAL A 70 -11.14 -6.33 -29.01
C VAL A 70 -10.38 -7.43 -29.75
N LEU A 71 -10.74 -8.70 -29.51
CA LEU A 71 -10.18 -9.82 -30.27
C LEU A 71 -10.54 -9.76 -31.76
N GLN A 72 -11.74 -9.27 -32.13
CA GLN A 72 -12.15 -9.10 -33.53
C GLN A 72 -11.39 -7.98 -34.24
N ASP A 73 -11.11 -6.86 -33.57
CA ASP A 73 -10.28 -5.78 -34.10
C ASP A 73 -8.82 -6.22 -34.25
N ASP A 74 -8.25 -6.96 -33.29
CA ASP A 74 -6.91 -7.54 -33.42
C ASP A 74 -6.83 -8.61 -34.53
N LEU A 75 -7.91 -9.37 -34.76
CA LEU A 75 -8.07 -10.30 -35.90
C LEU A 75 -8.15 -9.58 -37.26
N LEU A 76 -8.75 -8.38 -37.30
CA LEU A 76 -8.81 -7.52 -38.48
C LEU A 76 -7.46 -6.85 -38.76
N VAL A 77 -6.70 -6.50 -37.71
CA VAL A 77 -5.33 -5.99 -37.79
C VAL A 77 -4.37 -7.08 -38.27
N THR A 78 -4.43 -8.29 -37.72
CA THR A 78 -3.58 -9.42 -38.16
C THR A 78 -3.86 -9.84 -39.61
N LYS A 79 -5.11 -9.77 -40.09
CA LYS A 79 -5.43 -9.99 -41.53
C LYS A 79 -4.87 -8.89 -42.45
N LYS A 80 -4.62 -7.68 -41.94
CA LYS A 80 -3.97 -6.58 -42.67
C LYS A 80 -2.43 -6.60 -42.57
N GLN A 81 -1.85 -7.31 -41.61
CA GLN A 81 -0.42 -7.29 -41.28
C GLN A 81 0.46 -8.29 -42.08
N HIS A 82 -0.04 -8.92 -43.14
CA HIS A 82 0.81 -9.76 -44.00
C HIS A 82 1.86 -8.99 -44.82
N GLU A 83 2.01 -7.67 -44.63
CA GLU A 83 3.08 -6.84 -45.23
C GLU A 83 3.72 -5.89 -44.20
N ILE A 84 4.45 -6.36 -43.17
CA ILE A 84 5.20 -5.44 -42.29
C ILE A 84 6.57 -6.00 -41.88
N VAL A 85 7.63 -5.28 -42.29
CA VAL A 85 9.04 -5.41 -41.87
C VAL A 85 9.33 -4.51 -40.63
N GLU A 86 8.30 -4.00 -39.95
CA GLU A 86 8.40 -2.93 -38.93
C GLU A 86 8.45 -3.40 -37.44
N ASP A 87 8.35 -4.71 -37.13
CA ASP A 87 8.28 -5.22 -35.73
C ASP A 87 9.59 -4.99 -34.94
N ASP A 88 10.76 -5.16 -35.57
CA ASP A 88 12.05 -4.91 -34.91
C ASP A 88 12.33 -3.42 -34.70
N ALA A 89 11.84 -2.54 -35.58
CA ALA A 89 12.01 -1.09 -35.47
C ALA A 89 11.16 -0.51 -34.33
N GLU A 90 9.93 -0.99 -34.14
CA GLU A 90 9.06 -0.58 -33.05
C GLU A 90 9.56 -1.09 -31.68
N ARG A 91 10.11 -2.31 -31.63
CA ARG A 91 10.82 -2.82 -30.44
C ARG A 91 12.04 -1.97 -30.08
N LEU A 92 12.85 -1.62 -31.07
CA LEU A 92 14.00 -0.77 -30.88
C LEU A 92 13.58 0.63 -30.42
N ALA A 93 12.51 1.19 -30.98
CA ALA A 93 11.95 2.48 -30.59
C ALA A 93 11.44 2.46 -29.13
N ILE A 94 10.70 1.43 -28.70
CA ILE A 94 10.26 1.29 -27.31
C ILE A 94 11.46 1.07 -26.37
N GLN A 95 12.46 0.29 -26.78
CA GLN A 95 13.69 0.14 -26.01
C GLN A 95 14.52 1.43 -25.95
N GLU A 96 14.44 2.28 -26.97
CA GLU A 96 15.09 3.59 -27.03
C GLU A 96 14.32 4.63 -26.20
N GLU A 97 12.99 4.56 -26.16
CA GLU A 97 12.11 5.37 -25.30
C GLU A 97 12.25 4.98 -23.82
N LEU A 98 12.40 3.70 -23.49
CA LEU A 98 12.83 3.23 -22.16
C LEU A 98 14.23 3.73 -21.79
N LYS A 99 15.07 4.02 -22.78
CA LYS A 99 16.39 4.63 -22.60
C LYS A 99 16.36 6.15 -22.76
N SER A 100 15.17 6.76 -22.91
CA SER A 100 14.99 8.20 -23.09
C SER A 100 15.76 8.97 -22.03
N SER A 101 16.36 10.08 -22.44
CA SER A 101 17.06 10.99 -21.52
C SER A 101 16.14 11.49 -20.40
N VAL A 102 14.84 11.60 -20.66
CA VAL A 102 13.85 12.12 -19.70
C VAL A 102 13.62 11.15 -18.54
N ILE A 103 13.34 9.86 -18.80
CA ILE A 103 13.16 8.86 -17.74
C ILE A 103 14.44 8.72 -16.92
N LYS A 104 15.60 8.70 -17.58
CA LYS A 104 16.90 8.64 -16.89
C LYS A 104 17.12 9.86 -15.99
N GLU A 105 16.83 11.05 -16.47
CA GLU A 105 16.93 12.28 -15.69
C GLU A 105 15.99 12.27 -14.48
N GLN A 106 14.73 11.87 -14.67
CA GLN A 106 13.76 11.74 -13.57
C GLN A 106 14.24 10.73 -12.52
N VAL A 107 14.75 9.57 -12.95
CA VAL A 107 15.34 8.56 -12.06
C VAL A 107 16.53 9.11 -11.28
N GLU A 108 17.47 9.83 -11.93
CA GLU A 108 18.60 10.41 -11.19
C GLU A 108 18.16 11.49 -10.19
N ARG A 109 17.14 12.29 -10.54
CA ARG A 109 16.58 13.30 -9.62
C ARG A 109 15.95 12.66 -8.39
N ILE A 110 15.10 11.65 -8.58
CA ILE A 110 14.49 10.91 -7.46
C ILE A 110 15.58 10.22 -6.64
N ARG A 111 16.57 9.61 -7.30
CA ARG A 111 17.71 9.01 -6.60
C ARG A 111 18.48 10.02 -5.76
N GLY A 112 18.65 11.25 -6.26
CA GLY A 112 19.20 12.37 -5.50
C GLY A 112 18.39 12.66 -4.25
N MET A 113 17.06 12.78 -4.38
CA MET A 113 16.13 13.02 -3.27
C MET A 113 16.23 11.92 -2.19
N LEU A 114 16.17 10.65 -2.60
CA LEU A 114 16.26 9.52 -1.67
C LEU A 114 17.61 9.46 -0.93
N LYS A 115 18.70 9.89 -1.58
CA LYS A 115 20.04 9.94 -0.96
C LYS A 115 20.23 11.11 -0.01
N SER A 116 19.46 12.19 -0.18
CA SER A 116 19.53 13.39 0.66
C SER A 116 18.55 13.37 1.83
N MET A 117 17.76 12.30 2.00
CA MET A 117 16.89 12.14 3.16
C MET A 117 17.69 12.17 4.47
N GLU A 118 17.23 13.01 5.41
CA GLU A 118 17.82 13.19 6.74
C GLU A 118 16.68 13.22 7.78
N ASP A 119 16.45 14.38 8.39
CA ASP A 119 15.45 14.62 9.43
C ASP A 119 14.04 14.92 8.87
N GLY A 120 13.88 14.90 7.54
CA GLY A 120 12.65 15.11 6.81
C GLY A 120 12.58 16.44 6.06
N GLU A 121 12.10 16.41 4.82
CA GLU A 121 11.71 17.58 4.03
C GLU A 121 10.21 17.83 4.19
N ILE A 122 9.89 18.94 4.85
CA ILE A 122 8.53 19.31 5.27
C ILE A 122 8.32 20.82 5.10
N SER A 123 7.11 21.23 4.69
CA SER A 123 6.78 22.65 4.56
C SER A 123 6.74 23.39 5.89
N ILE A 124 7.04 24.69 5.85
CA ILE A 124 7.03 25.56 7.03
C ILE A 124 5.61 25.81 7.53
N SER A 125 5.46 25.87 8.86
CA SER A 125 4.23 26.29 9.53
C SER A 125 4.37 27.73 10.02
N ALA A 126 3.48 28.60 9.53
CA ALA A 126 3.43 29.98 9.98
C ALA A 126 3.03 30.11 11.46
N TYR A 127 2.10 29.25 11.91
CA TYR A 127 1.69 29.15 13.30
C TYR A 127 2.87 28.86 14.24
N ASP A 128 3.62 27.81 13.97
CA ASP A 128 4.78 27.43 14.79
C ASP A 128 5.90 28.46 14.72
N THR A 129 6.16 29.01 13.53
CA THR A 129 7.17 30.06 13.34
C THR A 129 6.84 31.32 14.15
N ALA A 130 5.56 31.66 14.28
CA ALA A 130 5.12 32.77 15.13
C ALA A 130 5.39 32.50 16.63
N TRP A 131 5.15 31.28 17.11
CA TRP A 131 5.51 30.90 18.48
C TRP A 131 7.01 31.01 18.75
N VAL A 132 7.84 30.55 17.81
CA VAL A 132 9.30 30.69 17.91
C VAL A 132 9.73 32.16 17.88
N ALA A 133 9.13 32.98 17.01
CA ALA A 133 9.45 34.40 16.89
C ALA A 133 9.11 35.22 18.14
N MET A 134 8.21 34.75 19.00
CA MET A 134 7.86 35.41 20.27
C MET A 134 8.86 35.13 21.41
N VAL A 135 9.78 34.19 21.25
CA VAL A 135 10.74 33.84 22.31
C VAL A 135 11.71 35.02 22.52
N LYS A 136 11.87 35.42 23.79
CA LYS A 136 12.77 36.51 24.19
C LYS A 136 14.17 35.99 24.51
N ASP A 137 15.18 36.74 24.09
CA ASP A 137 16.55 36.54 24.54
C ASP A 137 16.76 37.12 25.96
N VAL A 138 17.97 36.97 26.49
CA VAL A 138 18.35 37.51 27.81
C VAL A 138 18.29 39.04 27.90
N ASN A 139 18.30 39.75 26.77
CA ASN A 139 18.25 41.21 26.68
C ASN A 139 16.81 41.73 26.43
N GLY A 140 15.83 40.83 26.30
CA GLY A 140 14.44 41.15 26.01
C GLY A 140 14.13 41.40 24.53
N GLY A 141 15.08 41.16 23.62
CA GLY A 141 14.88 41.15 22.16
C GLY A 141 14.48 39.76 21.64
N PRO A 142 14.20 39.60 20.33
CA PRO A 142 13.84 38.30 19.77
C PRO A 142 15.03 37.33 19.80
N GLN A 143 14.87 36.18 20.47
CA GLN A 143 15.86 35.10 20.49
C GLN A 143 16.12 34.55 19.07
N PHE A 144 15.08 34.56 18.22
CA PHE A 144 15.13 34.08 16.85
C PHE A 144 14.70 35.18 15.85
N PRO A 145 15.56 36.19 15.57
CA PRO A 145 15.22 37.26 14.64
C PRO A 145 14.92 36.75 13.22
N ALA A 146 15.53 35.63 12.82
CA ALA A 146 15.29 34.99 11.53
C ALA A 146 13.84 34.49 11.39
N SER A 147 13.21 34.02 12.47
CA SER A 147 11.80 33.60 12.46
C SER A 147 10.86 34.79 12.30
N LEU A 148 11.16 35.91 12.97
CA LEU A 148 10.41 37.15 12.77
C LEU A 148 10.54 37.67 11.33
N LYS A 149 11.76 37.60 10.76
CA LYS A 149 11.98 37.94 9.35
C LYS A 149 11.21 37.02 8.41
N TRP A 150 11.16 35.72 8.67
CA TRP A 150 10.40 34.78 7.86
C TRP A 150 8.91 35.16 7.81
N ILE A 151 8.31 35.53 8.95
CA ILE A 151 6.91 35.98 9.01
C ILE A 151 6.68 37.18 8.08
N VAL A 152 7.58 38.16 8.14
CA VAL A 152 7.51 39.39 7.32
C VAL A 152 7.63 39.08 5.82
N ASP A 153 8.51 38.17 5.45
CA ASP A 153 8.77 37.84 4.04
C ASP A 153 7.67 36.96 3.42
N ASN A 154 6.79 36.34 4.21
CA ASN A 154 5.86 35.30 3.76
C ASN A 154 4.36 35.61 4.00
N GLN A 155 3.98 36.88 4.22
CA GLN A 155 2.55 37.24 4.22
C GLN A 155 1.97 37.09 2.81
N HIS A 156 0.83 36.42 2.69
CA HIS A 156 0.10 36.32 1.44
C HIS A 156 -0.44 37.68 0.99
N SER A 157 -0.79 37.78 -0.30
CA SER A 157 -1.35 39.02 -0.86
C SER A 157 -2.67 39.44 -0.23
N ASP A 158 -3.45 38.49 0.30
CA ASP A 158 -4.72 38.71 1.00
C ASP A 158 -4.54 39.12 2.48
N GLY A 159 -3.30 39.19 2.98
CA GLY A 159 -2.99 39.54 4.36
C GLY A 159 -2.88 38.35 5.31
N SER A 160 -3.15 37.13 4.84
CA SER A 160 -3.07 35.90 5.65
C SER A 160 -1.68 35.24 5.65
N TRP A 161 -1.55 34.22 6.49
CA TRP A 161 -0.52 33.18 6.41
C TRP A 161 -1.18 31.79 6.44
N GLY A 162 -0.52 30.77 5.90
CA GLY A 162 -0.98 29.37 5.90
C GLY A 162 -0.50 28.64 4.64
N ASP A 163 -1.15 27.54 4.25
CA ASP A 163 -0.82 26.84 3.00
C ASP A 163 -1.05 27.75 1.78
N TYR A 164 -0.09 27.71 0.85
CA TYR A 164 -0.04 28.60 -0.31
C TYR A 164 -1.03 28.22 -1.42
N SER A 165 -1.55 27.00 -1.42
CA SER A 165 -2.27 26.39 -2.53
C SER A 165 -3.70 25.97 -2.18
N ILE A 166 -3.95 25.54 -0.93
CA ILE A 166 -5.28 25.20 -0.43
C ILE A 166 -5.71 26.25 0.59
N PHE A 167 -6.91 26.80 0.39
CA PHE A 167 -7.55 27.63 1.40
C PHE A 167 -8.34 26.73 2.35
N SER A 168 -7.96 26.73 3.63
CA SER A 168 -8.82 26.30 4.74
C SER A 168 -8.92 27.45 5.73
N ALA A 169 -10.15 27.82 6.12
CA ALA A 169 -10.36 28.90 7.08
C ALA A 169 -9.69 28.57 8.43
N HIS A 170 -9.73 27.30 8.85
CA HIS A 170 -9.01 26.85 10.06
C HIS A 170 -7.52 27.19 9.98
N ASP A 171 -6.84 26.73 8.93
CA ASP A 171 -5.39 26.92 8.74
C ASP A 171 -5.01 28.39 8.61
N ARG A 172 -5.76 29.14 7.78
CA ARG A 172 -5.48 30.55 7.54
C ARG A 172 -5.69 31.40 8.78
N LEU A 173 -6.77 31.19 9.53
CA LEU A 173 -7.10 32.02 10.70
C LEU A 173 -6.13 31.76 11.86
N ILE A 174 -5.80 30.51 12.17
CA ILE A 174 -4.88 30.21 13.28
C ILE A 174 -3.46 30.71 12.98
N SER A 175 -2.98 30.51 11.74
CA SER A 175 -1.67 30.98 11.30
C SER A 175 -1.59 32.50 11.28
N THR A 176 -2.61 33.18 10.72
CA THR A 176 -2.65 34.64 10.63
C THR A 176 -2.71 35.29 12.01
N LEU A 177 -3.54 34.76 12.91
CA LEU A 177 -3.63 35.28 14.28
C LEU A 177 -2.30 35.10 15.03
N ALA A 178 -1.62 33.97 14.87
CA ALA A 178 -0.32 33.75 15.50
C ALA A 178 0.73 34.75 15.00
N CYS A 179 0.86 34.89 13.67
CA CYS A 179 1.80 35.82 13.05
C CYS A 179 1.50 37.27 13.46
N LEU A 180 0.24 37.66 13.49
CA LEU A 180 -0.19 38.99 13.94
C LEU A 180 0.23 39.25 15.40
N ILE A 181 0.01 38.28 16.29
CA ILE A 181 0.44 38.40 17.69
C ILE A 181 1.96 38.55 17.76
N ALA A 182 2.73 37.75 17.04
CA ALA A 182 4.18 37.83 17.02
C ALA A 182 4.68 39.22 16.57
N LEU A 183 4.11 39.78 15.49
CA LEU A 183 4.45 41.12 15.02
C LEU A 183 4.10 42.21 16.05
N LYS A 184 2.95 42.07 16.71
CA LYS A 184 2.48 42.99 17.77
C LYS A 184 3.31 42.90 19.04
N SER A 185 3.80 41.71 19.42
CA SER A 185 4.69 41.53 20.58
C SER A 185 6.01 42.31 20.47
N TRP A 186 6.43 42.63 19.24
CA TRP A 186 7.63 43.40 18.94
C TRP A 186 7.37 44.84 18.47
N ASP A 187 6.10 45.25 18.35
CA ASP A 187 5.66 46.55 17.83
C ASP A 187 6.27 46.91 16.46
N VAL A 188 6.25 45.95 15.52
CA VAL A 188 6.84 46.08 14.18
C VAL A 188 5.82 45.89 13.06
N PHE A 189 6.14 46.41 11.87
CA PHE A 189 5.39 46.22 10.61
C PHE A 189 3.86 46.52 10.71
N PRO A 190 3.46 47.73 11.13
CA PRO A 190 2.05 48.07 11.40
C PRO A 190 1.11 47.88 10.19
N LEU A 191 1.60 48.10 8.96
CA LEU A 191 0.81 47.89 7.74
C LEU A 191 0.48 46.41 7.52
N MET A 192 1.42 45.50 7.83
CA MET A 192 1.19 44.06 7.73
C MET A 192 0.19 43.60 8.78
N CYS A 193 0.32 44.12 10.00
CA CYS A 193 -0.63 43.89 11.09
C CYS A 193 -2.05 44.34 10.69
N GLN A 194 -2.19 45.48 10.01
CA GLN A 194 -3.49 45.97 9.53
C GLN A 194 -4.11 45.00 8.51
N LYS A 195 -3.34 44.53 7.53
CA LYS A 195 -3.83 43.54 6.56
C LYS A 195 -4.26 42.23 7.21
N ALA A 196 -3.48 41.76 8.18
CA ALA A 196 -3.80 40.55 8.95
C ALA A 196 -5.11 40.69 9.73
N MET A 197 -5.31 41.84 10.38
CA MET A 197 -6.57 42.16 11.07
C MET A 197 -7.75 42.16 10.10
N THR A 198 -7.63 42.85 8.97
CA THR A 198 -8.68 42.86 7.94
C THR A 198 -9.00 41.45 7.45
N PHE A 199 -7.98 40.63 7.19
CA PHE A 199 -8.20 39.24 6.79
C PHE A 199 -8.99 38.45 7.84
N ILE A 200 -8.61 38.55 9.13
CA ILE A 200 -9.32 37.84 10.21
C ILE A 200 -10.77 38.30 10.29
N GLU A 201 -11.04 39.60 10.28
CA GLU A 201 -12.38 40.18 10.34
C GLU A 201 -13.27 39.70 9.19
N GLU A 202 -12.74 39.65 7.97
CA GLU A 202 -13.47 39.25 6.77
C GLU A 202 -13.70 37.73 6.66
N ASN A 203 -12.87 36.91 7.34
CA ASN A 203 -12.84 35.46 7.12
C ASN A 203 -13.22 34.62 8.35
N ILE A 204 -13.34 35.20 9.54
CA ILE A 204 -13.68 34.45 10.77
C ILE A 204 -15.00 33.68 10.65
N CYS A 205 -15.99 34.22 9.93
CA CYS A 205 -17.29 33.57 9.69
C CYS A 205 -17.18 32.33 8.81
N LYS A 206 -16.15 32.20 7.98
CA LYS A 206 -15.93 31.04 7.10
C LYS A 206 -15.61 29.76 7.87
N LEU A 207 -15.31 29.84 9.17
CA LEU A 207 -15.23 28.66 10.05
C LEU A 207 -16.53 27.85 10.07
N GLU A 208 -17.68 28.48 9.78
CA GLU A 208 -18.98 27.81 9.72
C GLU A 208 -19.13 26.89 8.51
N ASP A 209 -18.37 27.15 7.43
CA ASP A 209 -18.43 26.39 6.18
C ASP A 209 -17.43 25.22 6.16
N GLU A 210 -16.50 25.19 7.11
CA GLU A 210 -15.44 24.18 7.15
C GLU A 210 -15.93 22.85 7.71
N LYS A 211 -15.38 21.76 7.16
CA LYS A 211 -15.63 20.42 7.67
C LYS A 211 -14.89 20.20 8.99
N ALA A 212 -15.60 19.70 10.01
CA ALA A 212 -15.03 19.42 11.31
C ALA A 212 -13.91 18.36 11.24
N GLU A 213 -13.95 17.50 10.22
CA GLU A 213 -12.99 16.41 10.02
C GLU A 213 -11.62 16.89 9.53
N HIS A 214 -11.56 18.05 8.86
CA HIS A 214 -10.30 18.67 8.42
C HIS A 214 -9.77 19.70 9.43
N MET A 215 -10.41 19.82 10.60
CA MET A 215 -9.96 20.72 11.64
C MET A 215 -8.54 20.34 12.10
N PRO A 216 -7.56 21.27 12.08
CA PRO A 216 -6.20 21.00 12.49
C PRO A 216 -6.09 20.44 13.91
N ILE A 217 -5.01 19.72 14.17
CA ILE A 217 -4.77 19.07 15.46
C ILE A 217 -4.74 20.10 16.57
N GLY A 218 -5.59 19.91 17.59
CA GLY A 218 -5.62 20.79 18.75
C GLY A 218 -6.17 22.19 18.46
N PHE A 219 -6.71 22.45 17.26
CA PHE A 219 -7.27 23.76 16.90
C PHE A 219 -8.27 24.27 17.94
N GLU A 220 -9.17 23.40 18.41
CA GLU A 220 -10.16 23.80 19.40
C GLU A 220 -9.58 24.17 20.78
N ILE A 221 -8.33 23.82 21.07
CA ILE A 221 -7.62 24.23 22.29
C ILE A 221 -6.75 25.45 21.99
N ALA A 222 -5.96 25.36 20.91
CA ALA A 222 -4.97 26.34 20.53
C ALA A 222 -5.59 27.66 20.06
N PHE A 223 -6.62 27.63 19.21
CA PHE A 223 -7.19 28.84 18.62
C PHE A 223 -7.85 29.76 19.66
N PRO A 224 -8.71 29.27 20.59
CA PRO A 224 -9.24 30.12 21.66
C PRO A 224 -8.18 30.65 22.62
N ALA A 225 -7.15 29.85 22.92
CA ALA A 225 -6.02 30.30 23.74
C ALA A 225 -5.24 31.42 23.04
N LEU A 226 -5.08 31.32 21.72
CA LEU A 226 -4.45 32.35 20.90
C LEU A 226 -5.26 33.66 20.90
N ILE A 227 -6.59 33.58 20.84
CA ILE A 227 -7.48 34.76 20.96
C ILE A 227 -7.30 35.43 22.33
N GLU A 228 -7.21 34.64 23.41
CA GLU A 228 -6.96 35.14 24.76
C GLU A 228 -5.60 35.86 24.86
N ILE A 229 -4.55 35.29 24.26
CA ILE A 229 -3.22 35.92 24.17
C ILE A 229 -3.28 37.20 23.33
N GLY A 230 -3.99 37.19 22.21
CA GLY A 230 -4.15 38.34 21.32
C GLY A 230 -4.78 39.55 22.01
N ARG A 231 -5.70 39.34 22.95
CA ARG A 231 -6.31 40.42 23.75
C ARG A 231 -5.27 41.22 24.53
N SER A 232 -4.23 40.56 25.06
CA SER A 232 -3.13 41.25 25.76
C SER A 232 -2.25 42.12 24.83
N HIS A 233 -2.40 41.95 23.52
CA HIS A 233 -1.70 42.69 22.47
C HIS A 233 -2.63 43.65 21.71
N GLY A 234 -3.81 43.95 22.26
CA GLY A 234 -4.77 44.88 21.66
C GLY A 234 -5.50 44.33 20.43
N ILE A 235 -5.59 43.02 20.29
CA ILE A 235 -6.36 42.34 19.24
C ILE A 235 -7.69 41.92 19.85
N GLU A 236 -8.79 42.54 19.41
CA GLU A 236 -10.13 42.23 19.91
C GLU A 236 -10.91 41.42 18.88
N ILE A 237 -11.10 40.13 19.19
CA ILE A 237 -12.01 39.24 18.45
C ILE A 237 -13.11 38.85 19.43
N ASP A 238 -14.33 39.34 19.22
CA ASP A 238 -15.46 38.98 20.08
C ASP A 238 -15.84 37.51 19.83
N PRO A 239 -15.82 36.64 20.86
CA PRO A 239 -16.22 35.24 20.74
C PRO A 239 -17.63 35.02 20.19
N ASN A 240 -18.50 36.03 20.24
CA ASN A 240 -19.87 35.96 19.74
C ASN A 240 -20.02 36.33 18.25
N THR A 241 -18.93 36.72 17.58
CA THR A 241 -18.93 37.13 16.16
C THR A 241 -19.38 36.03 15.20
N SER A 242 -19.16 34.76 15.56
CA SER A 242 -19.60 33.60 14.79
C SER A 242 -20.15 32.49 15.70
N PRO A 243 -21.27 31.84 15.34
CA PRO A 243 -21.68 30.56 15.91
C PRO A 243 -20.57 29.52 16.00
N ALA A 244 -19.72 29.37 14.96
CA ALA A 244 -18.63 28.40 14.97
C ALA A 244 -17.61 28.70 16.07
N LEU A 245 -17.31 29.98 16.30
CA LEU A 245 -16.37 30.39 17.35
C LEU A 245 -16.90 30.02 18.74
N ARG A 246 -18.19 30.22 19.02
CA ARG A 246 -18.81 29.77 20.28
C ARG A 246 -18.72 28.25 20.46
N GLU A 247 -19.01 27.51 19.40
CA GLU A 247 -18.90 26.05 19.41
C GLU A 247 -17.46 25.60 19.70
N ILE A 248 -16.45 26.29 19.16
CA ILE A 248 -15.03 26.03 19.44
C ILE A 248 -14.71 26.24 20.93
N TYR A 249 -15.21 27.31 21.56
CA TYR A 249 -15.05 27.52 23.00
C TYR A 249 -15.72 26.44 23.83
N ASP A 250 -16.92 25.99 23.44
CA ASP A 250 -17.62 24.89 24.12
C ASP A 250 -16.83 23.57 23.99
N MET A 251 -16.30 23.28 22.81
CA MET A 251 -15.42 22.15 22.56
C MET A 251 -14.15 22.21 23.42
N ARG A 252 -13.50 23.38 23.53
CA ARG A 252 -12.34 23.60 24.40
C ARG A 252 -12.66 23.26 25.83
N ASN A 253 -13.71 23.86 26.38
CA ASN A 253 -14.09 23.69 27.78
C ASN A 253 -14.38 22.22 28.09
N LEU A 254 -15.14 21.54 27.21
CA LEU A 254 -15.41 20.13 27.34
C LEU A 254 -14.13 19.29 27.28
N LYS A 255 -13.21 19.55 26.33
CA LYS A 255 -11.94 18.83 26.22
C LYS A 255 -11.06 19.05 27.45
N LEU A 256 -10.92 20.28 27.93
CA LEU A 256 -10.13 20.58 29.13
C LEU A 256 -10.63 19.86 30.39
N THR A 257 -11.94 19.62 30.53
CA THR A 257 -12.48 18.81 31.66
C THR A 257 -12.14 17.32 31.55
N ARG A 258 -11.87 16.84 30.33
CA ARG A 258 -11.57 15.43 30.03
C ARG A 258 -10.08 15.15 29.98
N ILE A 259 -9.22 16.17 29.85
CA ILE A 259 -7.78 16.01 29.88
C ILE A 259 -7.38 15.53 31.29
N PRO A 260 -6.83 14.32 31.43
CA PRO A 260 -6.33 13.83 32.70
C PRO A 260 -5.02 14.56 32.99
N LYS A 261 -5.11 15.75 33.61
CA LYS A 261 -3.94 16.59 33.91
C LYS A 261 -2.90 15.82 34.72
N ASP A 262 -3.31 14.92 35.59
CA ASP A 262 -2.40 14.07 36.35
C ASP A 262 -1.61 13.10 35.46
N ILE A 263 -2.25 12.47 34.46
CA ILE A 263 -1.59 11.58 33.48
C ILE A 263 -0.62 12.37 32.60
N MET A 264 -1.04 13.55 32.12
CA MET A 264 -0.22 14.42 31.26
C MET A 264 1.11 14.83 31.91
N HIS A 265 1.17 14.91 33.24
CA HIS A 265 2.39 15.24 33.99
C HIS A 265 3.16 14.00 34.50
N ARG A 266 2.68 12.78 34.21
CA ARG A 266 3.30 11.52 34.67
C ARG A 266 3.89 10.69 33.57
N MET A 267 3.34 10.78 32.35
CA MET A 267 3.81 9.98 31.23
C MET A 267 3.66 10.70 29.89
N PRO A 268 4.49 10.38 28.90
CA PRO A 268 4.38 10.97 27.56
C PRO A 268 3.03 10.64 26.91
N THR A 269 2.36 11.66 26.38
CA THR A 269 1.09 11.53 25.63
C THR A 269 1.07 12.52 24.48
N THR A 270 0.15 12.36 23.52
CA THR A 270 0.00 13.32 22.40
C THR A 270 -0.31 14.75 22.84
N LEU A 271 -0.77 14.96 24.07
CA LEU A 271 -1.01 16.30 24.63
C LEU A 271 0.27 17.15 24.71
N LEU A 272 1.45 16.51 24.80
CA LEU A 272 2.74 17.21 24.78
C LEU A 272 2.98 17.95 23.45
N HIS A 273 2.26 17.60 22.38
CA HIS A 273 2.36 18.27 21.08
C HIS A 273 1.66 19.64 21.02
N SER A 274 0.80 19.96 22.00
CA SER A 274 -0.09 21.15 21.97
C SER A 274 -0.21 21.85 23.34
N ILE A 275 0.88 21.91 24.12
CA ILE A 275 0.85 22.46 25.49
C ILE A 275 0.71 24.00 25.51
N GLU A 276 1.02 24.67 24.40
CA GLU A 276 0.87 26.12 24.20
C GLU A 276 -0.59 26.60 24.30
N GLY A 277 -1.55 25.71 24.07
CA GLY A 277 -2.98 25.99 24.26
C GLY A 277 -3.47 25.80 25.70
N MET A 278 -2.61 25.41 26.63
CA MET A 278 -2.99 25.01 27.99
C MET A 278 -2.40 25.93 29.08
N ALA A 279 -3.25 26.26 30.06
CA ALA A 279 -2.88 27.07 31.22
C ALA A 279 -2.73 26.24 32.51
N GLY A 280 -1.92 26.75 33.44
CA GLY A 280 -1.74 26.16 34.78
C GLY A 280 -1.00 24.82 34.76
N LEU A 281 0.09 24.75 34.00
CA LEU A 281 0.95 23.58 33.86
C LEU A 281 2.04 23.52 34.94
N ASP A 282 2.45 22.32 35.33
CA ASP A 282 3.54 22.06 36.26
C ASP A 282 4.82 21.72 35.46
N TRP A 283 5.64 22.74 35.23
CA TRP A 283 6.84 22.65 34.40
C TRP A 283 7.92 21.74 34.98
N GLU A 284 8.00 21.60 36.31
CA GLU A 284 8.97 20.68 36.93
C GLU A 284 8.66 19.22 36.56
N LYS A 285 7.37 18.89 36.42
CA LYS A 285 6.94 17.56 35.97
C LYS A 285 7.02 17.42 34.45
N LEU A 286 6.59 18.42 33.68
CA LEU A 286 6.59 18.35 32.22
C LEU A 286 8.00 18.20 31.64
N LEU A 287 9.01 18.90 32.19
CA LEU A 287 10.39 18.77 31.71
C LEU A 287 10.96 17.35 31.87
N LYS A 288 10.41 16.53 32.78
CA LYS A 288 10.80 15.11 32.92
C LYS A 288 10.26 14.23 31.78
N LEU A 289 9.34 14.77 30.97
CA LEU A 289 8.72 14.11 29.82
C LEU A 289 9.22 14.66 28.48
N GLN A 290 10.25 15.51 28.50
CA GLN A 290 10.89 16.07 27.31
C GLN A 290 11.44 14.95 26.42
N SER A 291 11.30 15.09 25.10
CA SER A 291 11.91 14.20 24.13
C SER A 291 13.44 14.27 24.21
N GLN A 292 14.12 13.22 23.76
CA GLN A 292 15.59 13.13 23.83
C GLN A 292 16.31 14.24 23.04
N ASP A 293 15.66 14.82 22.02
CA ASP A 293 16.18 15.92 21.22
C ASP A 293 15.96 17.31 21.83
N GLY A 294 15.28 17.39 22.99
CA GLY A 294 14.94 18.63 23.68
C GLY A 294 13.54 19.19 23.35
N SER A 295 12.82 18.56 22.43
CA SER A 295 11.46 18.97 22.07
C SER A 295 10.41 18.49 23.06
N PHE A 296 9.23 19.09 22.98
CA PHE A 296 8.00 18.51 23.52
C PHE A 296 7.23 17.84 22.37
N LEU A 297 7.36 16.51 22.30
CA LEU A 297 6.78 15.64 21.26
C LEU A 297 6.92 16.22 19.85
N PHE A 298 8.15 16.65 19.52
CA PHE A 298 8.55 17.09 18.19
C PHE A 298 7.79 18.32 17.66
N SER A 299 7.13 19.10 18.54
CA SER A 299 6.37 20.30 18.18
C SER A 299 7.18 21.58 18.47
N PRO A 300 7.55 22.37 17.45
CA PRO A 300 8.23 23.65 17.68
C PRO A 300 7.41 24.66 18.49
N SER A 301 6.11 24.83 18.27
CA SER A 301 5.25 25.73 19.05
C SER A 301 5.20 25.34 20.53
N SER A 302 4.99 24.05 20.81
CA SER A 302 4.96 23.50 22.17
C SER A 302 6.31 23.70 22.86
N THR A 303 7.41 23.48 22.14
CA THR A 303 8.77 23.66 22.65
C THR A 303 9.12 25.13 22.87
N ALA A 304 8.67 26.03 21.99
CA ALA A 304 8.83 27.49 22.15
C ALA A 304 8.09 27.99 23.37
N TYR A 305 6.84 27.55 23.57
CA TYR A 305 6.10 27.87 24.78
C TYR A 305 6.78 27.31 26.04
N ALA A 306 7.26 26.07 26.01
CA ALA A 306 8.02 25.50 27.13
C ALA A 306 9.28 26.31 27.46
N LEU A 307 10.02 26.76 26.45
CA LEU A 307 11.19 27.62 26.61
C LEU A 307 10.82 28.94 27.28
N MET A 308 9.75 29.61 26.85
CA MET A 308 9.28 30.86 27.44
C MET A 308 8.93 30.72 28.94
N GLN A 309 8.47 29.54 29.36
CA GLN A 309 8.00 29.31 30.72
C GLN A 309 9.08 28.76 31.66
N SER A 310 10.09 28.08 31.13
CA SER A 310 11.09 27.35 31.92
C SER A 310 12.53 27.81 31.73
N ASN A 311 12.84 28.51 30.63
CA ASN A 311 14.21 28.79 30.17
C ASN A 311 15.08 27.53 30.00
N ASP A 312 14.47 26.39 29.66
CA ASP A 312 15.19 25.13 29.48
C ASP A 312 16.16 25.18 28.27
N VAL A 313 17.41 24.79 28.51
CA VAL A 313 18.49 24.86 27.51
C VAL A 313 18.33 23.83 26.40
N ASN A 314 17.68 22.69 26.66
CA ASN A 314 17.45 21.68 25.63
C ASN A 314 16.33 22.12 24.68
N CYS A 315 15.27 22.76 25.19
CA CYS A 315 14.26 23.41 24.34
C CYS A 315 14.89 24.45 23.42
N LEU A 316 15.76 25.31 23.96
CA LEU A 316 16.50 26.29 23.16
C LEU A 316 17.34 25.60 22.07
N ARG A 317 18.10 24.57 22.43
CA ARG A 317 18.96 23.82 21.49
C ARG A 317 18.16 23.20 20.35
N TYR A 318 17.01 22.61 20.66
CA TYR A 318 16.10 22.05 19.65
C TYR A 318 15.68 23.14 18.66
N LEU A 319 15.12 24.25 19.16
CA LEU A 319 14.63 25.34 18.31
C LEU A 319 15.74 25.98 17.48
N ASP A 320 16.92 26.20 18.06
CA ASP A 320 18.11 26.69 17.36
C ASP A 320 18.47 25.82 16.15
N ASN A 321 18.36 24.50 16.28
CA ASN A 321 18.64 23.57 15.20
C ASN A 321 17.58 23.62 14.11
N VAL A 322 16.29 23.62 14.48
CA VAL A 322 15.18 23.67 13.52
C VAL A 322 15.19 25.00 12.75
N VAL A 323 15.30 26.14 13.45
CA VAL A 323 15.35 27.47 12.83
C VAL A 323 16.52 27.58 11.85
N ARG A 324 17.68 27.00 12.17
CA ARG A 324 18.86 26.99 11.29
C ARG A 324 18.63 26.12 10.05
N LYS A 325 18.05 24.93 10.21
CA LYS A 325 17.74 24.02 9.09
C LYS A 325 16.78 24.66 8.09
N PHE A 326 15.80 25.42 8.59
CA PHE A 326 14.71 25.98 7.80
C PHE A 326 14.82 27.50 7.55
N ASN A 327 16.01 28.07 7.75
CA ASN A 327 16.34 29.48 7.45
C ASN A 327 15.35 30.49 8.07
N GLY A 328 15.00 30.31 9.33
CA GLY A 328 14.08 31.19 10.06
C GLY A 328 12.71 30.56 10.30
N GLY A 329 12.12 29.95 9.27
CA GLY A 329 10.87 29.20 9.41
C GLY A 329 11.06 27.95 10.28
N VAL A 330 9.96 27.38 10.78
CA VAL A 330 9.93 26.04 11.36
C VAL A 330 8.65 25.29 10.92
N PRO A 331 8.69 23.97 10.69
CA PRO A 331 7.49 23.18 10.41
C PRO A 331 6.62 23.00 11.67
N ASN A 332 5.45 22.39 11.52
CA ASN A 332 4.57 22.10 12.67
C ASN A 332 5.02 20.90 13.51
N VAL A 333 5.86 20.03 12.92
CA VAL A 333 6.44 18.84 13.54
C VAL A 333 7.85 18.61 12.98
N TYR A 334 8.83 18.31 13.84
CA TYR A 334 10.20 17.99 13.43
C TYR A 334 10.99 17.21 14.50
N PRO A 335 11.77 16.18 14.13
CA PRO A 335 11.94 15.62 12.79
C PRO A 335 10.70 14.82 12.31
N VAL A 336 10.70 14.41 11.05
CA VAL A 336 9.73 13.48 10.43
C VAL A 336 10.45 12.41 9.61
N ASP A 337 11.62 12.00 10.09
CA ASP A 337 12.54 11.12 9.37
C ASP A 337 11.92 9.75 9.09
N LEU A 338 11.40 9.05 10.10
CA LEU A 338 10.83 7.73 9.90
C LEU A 338 9.61 7.79 8.98
N PHE A 339 8.73 8.76 9.18
CA PHE A 339 7.55 8.96 8.35
C PHE A 339 7.92 9.18 6.87
N GLU A 340 8.86 10.08 6.57
CA GLU A 340 9.29 10.37 5.19
C GLU A 340 9.91 9.12 4.53
N HIS A 341 10.81 8.44 5.24
CA HIS A 341 11.49 7.24 4.76
C HIS A 341 10.49 6.10 4.45
N ILE A 342 9.55 5.86 5.35
CA ILE A 342 8.51 4.83 5.22
C ILE A 342 7.62 5.15 4.03
N TRP A 343 7.11 6.38 3.95
CA TRP A 343 6.15 6.73 2.91
C TRP A 343 6.77 6.82 1.53
N ALA A 344 7.99 7.35 1.38
CA ALA A 344 8.66 7.37 0.08
C ALA A 344 8.80 5.96 -0.51
N VAL A 345 9.19 4.97 0.30
CA VAL A 345 9.27 3.57 -0.14
C VAL A 345 7.90 3.04 -0.55
N ASP A 346 6.87 3.25 0.27
CA ASP A 346 5.51 2.79 -0.05
C ASP A 346 4.97 3.40 -1.34
N ARG A 347 5.15 4.72 -1.56
CA ARG A 347 4.72 5.40 -2.77
C ARG A 347 5.42 4.85 -4.00
N LEU A 348 6.76 4.70 -3.96
CA LEU A 348 7.52 4.13 -5.08
C LEU A 348 7.13 2.68 -5.40
N GLN A 349 6.81 1.88 -4.37
CA GLN A 349 6.35 0.50 -4.55
C GLN A 349 4.98 0.45 -5.20
N ARG A 350 4.01 1.18 -4.67
CA ARG A 350 2.63 1.19 -5.19
C ARG A 350 2.56 1.80 -6.59
N LEU A 351 3.35 2.84 -6.87
CA LEU A 351 3.50 3.42 -8.21
C LEU A 351 4.21 2.50 -9.21
N GLY A 352 4.78 1.38 -8.75
CA GLY A 352 5.33 0.35 -9.62
C GLY A 352 6.72 0.66 -10.18
N VAL A 353 7.44 1.62 -9.59
CA VAL A 353 8.77 2.10 -10.04
C VAL A 353 9.90 1.79 -9.07
N SER A 354 9.61 1.19 -7.91
CA SER A 354 10.59 0.87 -6.86
C SER A 354 11.83 0.09 -7.34
N ARG A 355 11.71 -0.77 -8.36
CA ARG A 355 12.84 -1.52 -8.97
C ARG A 355 13.97 -0.64 -9.50
N LEU A 356 13.70 0.64 -9.78
CA LEU A 356 14.69 1.61 -10.26
C LEU A 356 15.56 2.19 -9.13
N PHE A 357 15.19 1.88 -7.87
CA PHE A 357 15.73 2.49 -6.65
C PHE A 357 16.10 1.45 -5.57
N GLU A 358 16.34 0.19 -5.93
CA GLU A 358 16.61 -0.89 -4.96
C GLU A 358 17.75 -0.56 -3.99
N THR A 359 18.82 0.07 -4.48
CA THR A 359 19.98 0.44 -3.64
C THR A 359 19.61 1.49 -2.60
N GLU A 360 18.84 2.50 -2.99
CA GLU A 360 18.35 3.54 -2.10
C GLU A 360 17.33 3.00 -1.10
N ILE A 361 16.36 2.21 -1.58
CA ILE A 361 15.34 1.57 -0.73
C ILE A 361 16.00 0.67 0.31
N ASN A 362 17.01 -0.13 -0.03
CA ASN A 362 17.71 -0.98 0.94
C ASN A 362 18.37 -0.18 2.07
N LYS A 363 18.92 1.01 1.77
CA LYS A 363 19.49 1.91 2.78
C LYS A 363 18.39 2.50 3.67
N ILE A 364 17.26 2.91 3.07
CA ILE A 364 16.09 3.41 3.79
C ILE A 364 15.53 2.33 4.73
N MET A 365 15.35 1.10 4.24
CA MET A 365 14.88 -0.02 5.07
C MET A 365 15.83 -0.32 6.23
N SER A 366 17.14 -0.22 5.99
CA SER A 366 18.15 -0.36 7.05
C SER A 366 18.05 0.75 8.10
N TYR A 367 17.73 1.99 7.68
CA TYR A 367 17.48 3.12 8.57
C TYR A 367 16.23 2.90 9.42
N ILE A 368 15.11 2.52 8.80
CA ILE A 368 13.86 2.21 9.50
C ILE A 368 14.09 1.08 10.51
N LYS A 369 14.78 0.00 10.12
CA LYS A 369 15.07 -1.13 11.03
C LYS A 369 15.91 -0.70 12.22
N ARG A 370 16.87 0.22 12.04
CA ARG A 370 17.75 0.71 13.11
C ARG A 370 16.96 1.32 14.27
N TYR A 371 15.86 2.01 13.97
CA TYR A 371 15.02 2.70 14.95
C TYR A 371 13.73 1.96 15.29
N TRP A 372 13.50 0.79 14.70
CA TRP A 372 12.39 -0.09 15.07
C TRP A 372 12.53 -0.59 16.51
N THR A 373 11.43 -0.57 17.27
CA THR A 373 11.40 -1.06 18.66
C THR A 373 10.22 -2.01 18.90
N ASP A 374 10.28 -2.79 19.98
CA ASP A 374 9.18 -3.69 20.39
C ASP A 374 7.92 -2.94 20.87
N LYS A 375 8.04 -1.63 21.15
CA LYS A 375 6.90 -0.75 21.45
C LYS A 375 6.24 -0.18 20.18
N GLY A 376 6.91 -0.31 19.03
CA GLY A 376 6.56 0.36 17.78
C GLY A 376 7.44 1.58 17.53
N ILE A 377 7.00 2.42 16.61
CA ILE A 377 7.66 3.69 16.25
C ILE A 377 6.60 4.78 16.09
N CYS A 378 7.04 6.02 15.91
CA CYS A 378 6.21 7.07 15.34
C CYS A 378 6.95 7.75 14.17
N TRP A 379 6.43 8.87 13.70
CA TRP A 379 7.00 9.67 12.61
C TRP A 379 8.46 10.10 12.79
N ALA A 380 8.95 10.11 14.04
CA ALA A 380 10.30 10.52 14.43
C ALA A 380 11.04 9.42 15.18
N ARG A 381 12.35 9.29 14.93
CA ARG A 381 13.22 8.38 15.69
C ARG A 381 13.26 8.71 17.19
N ASN A 382 13.54 7.69 18.01
CA ASN A 382 13.78 7.80 19.45
C ASN A 382 12.62 8.40 20.27
N SER A 383 11.39 8.21 19.81
CA SER A 383 10.19 8.65 20.53
C SER A 383 9.77 7.66 21.62
N GLU A 384 9.32 8.20 22.77
CA GLU A 384 8.63 7.44 23.81
C GLU A 384 7.11 7.30 23.54
N VAL A 385 6.58 8.00 22.55
CA VAL A 385 5.19 7.88 22.08
C VAL A 385 5.18 7.27 20.69
N GLN A 386 4.53 6.13 20.53
CA GLN A 386 4.38 5.43 19.26
C GLN A 386 2.96 5.61 18.71
N ASP A 387 2.81 5.51 17.39
CA ASP A 387 1.52 5.50 16.73
C ASP A 387 1.36 4.26 15.83
N ILE A 388 0.11 3.85 15.63
CA ILE A 388 -0.19 2.62 14.90
C ILE A 388 0.03 2.77 13.39
N ASP A 389 -0.01 3.98 12.83
CA ASP A 389 0.09 4.19 11.39
C ASP A 389 1.53 3.95 10.93
N ASP A 390 2.48 4.69 11.50
CA ASP A 390 3.91 4.51 11.25
C ASP A 390 4.37 3.10 11.65
N THR A 391 3.88 2.58 12.77
CA THR A 391 4.20 1.21 13.21
C THR A 391 3.69 0.15 12.22
N ALA A 392 2.43 0.25 11.76
CA ALA A 392 1.86 -0.71 10.80
C ALA A 392 2.59 -0.65 9.46
N MET A 393 2.91 0.55 9.02
CA MET A 393 3.62 0.79 7.78
C MET A 393 5.04 0.23 7.81
N ALA A 394 5.84 0.59 8.82
CA ALA A 394 7.18 0.06 8.98
C ALA A 394 7.17 -1.46 9.18
N PHE A 395 6.26 -2.00 9.98
CA PHE A 395 6.11 -3.45 10.15
C PHE A 395 5.93 -4.15 8.80
N ARG A 396 4.98 -3.67 8.00
CA ARG A 396 4.66 -4.24 6.69
C ARG A 396 5.86 -4.17 5.75
N LEU A 397 6.48 -3.00 5.62
CA LEU A 397 7.63 -2.81 4.73
C LEU A 397 8.84 -3.63 5.19
N LEU A 398 9.19 -3.58 6.48
CA LEU A 398 10.30 -4.37 7.04
C LEU A 398 10.10 -5.86 6.77
N ARG A 399 8.89 -6.38 7.00
CA ARG A 399 8.57 -7.78 6.73
C ARG A 399 8.64 -8.13 5.24
N LEU A 400 8.13 -7.28 4.35
CA LEU A 400 8.23 -7.50 2.90
C LEU A 400 9.67 -7.49 2.39
N HIS A 401 10.54 -6.71 3.03
CA HIS A 401 11.98 -6.65 2.74
C HIS A 401 12.82 -7.68 3.54
N GLY A 402 12.15 -8.63 4.19
CA GLY A 402 12.78 -9.79 4.84
C GLY A 402 13.44 -9.53 6.19
N TYR A 403 13.14 -8.39 6.82
CA TYR A 403 13.56 -8.12 8.20
C TYR A 403 12.68 -8.90 9.18
N ASP A 404 13.31 -9.42 10.23
CA ASP A 404 12.60 -10.03 11.35
C ASP A 404 11.98 -8.94 12.25
N VAL A 405 10.66 -8.90 12.27
CA VAL A 405 9.83 -7.99 13.06
C VAL A 405 8.65 -8.75 13.65
N SER A 406 8.44 -8.60 14.96
CA SER A 406 7.37 -9.29 15.68
C SER A 406 6.05 -8.55 15.56
N ALA A 407 4.96 -9.29 15.32
CA ALA A 407 3.60 -8.74 15.34
C ALA A 407 3.14 -8.34 16.74
N ASP A 408 3.84 -8.76 17.80
CA ASP A 408 3.52 -8.39 19.19
C ASP A 408 3.57 -6.87 19.44
N VAL A 409 4.24 -6.12 18.56
CA VAL A 409 4.24 -4.66 18.56
C VAL A 409 2.83 -4.06 18.58
N PHE A 410 1.85 -4.74 17.96
CA PHE A 410 0.47 -4.26 17.87
C PHE A 410 -0.32 -4.43 19.19
N LYS A 411 0.18 -5.23 20.14
CA LYS A 411 -0.43 -5.36 21.48
C LYS A 411 -0.41 -4.04 22.24
N ASN A 412 0.50 -3.12 21.92
CA ASN A 412 0.57 -1.80 22.54
C ASN A 412 -0.60 -0.87 22.12
N PHE A 413 -1.25 -1.18 21.00
CA PHE A 413 -2.34 -0.40 20.42
C PHE A 413 -3.71 -1.08 20.56
N GLU A 414 -3.72 -2.30 21.08
CA GLU A 414 -4.91 -3.11 21.28
C GLU A 414 -5.43 -2.97 22.72
N LYS A 415 -6.74 -2.82 22.85
CA LYS A 415 -7.43 -2.94 24.13
C LYS A 415 -8.85 -3.43 23.92
N ASP A 416 -9.19 -4.53 24.59
CA ASP A 416 -10.53 -5.14 24.58
C ASP A 416 -11.03 -5.51 23.16
N GLY A 417 -10.12 -5.92 22.27
CA GLY A 417 -10.37 -6.27 20.87
C GLY A 417 -10.49 -5.05 19.94
N ILE A 418 -10.14 -3.86 20.40
CA ILE A 418 -10.21 -2.60 19.66
C ILE A 418 -8.80 -2.04 19.48
N PHE A 419 -8.49 -1.57 18.27
CA PHE A 419 -7.21 -0.94 17.95
C PHE A 419 -7.34 0.59 17.89
N PHE A 420 -6.30 1.30 18.32
CA PHE A 420 -6.27 2.75 18.43
C PHE A 420 -5.01 3.34 17.80
N CYS A 421 -5.08 4.60 17.36
CA CYS A 421 -3.93 5.31 16.80
C CYS A 421 -2.79 5.48 17.80
N PHE A 422 -3.12 5.72 19.08
CA PHE A 422 -2.15 5.92 20.15
C PHE A 422 -2.54 5.11 21.38
N ALA A 423 -1.56 4.54 22.07
CA ALA A 423 -1.78 3.81 23.30
C ALA A 423 -2.50 4.67 24.35
N GLY A 424 -3.54 4.11 24.99
CA GLY A 424 -4.32 4.80 26.02
C GLY A 424 -5.29 5.89 25.51
N GLN A 425 -5.43 6.07 24.20
CA GLN A 425 -6.37 7.00 23.59
C GLN A 425 -7.49 6.27 22.86
N SER A 426 -8.53 7.01 22.47
CA SER A 426 -9.69 6.47 21.76
C SER A 426 -9.72 6.85 20.27
N THR A 427 -8.67 7.46 19.75
CA THR A 427 -8.64 7.98 18.36
C THR A 427 -8.45 6.84 17.37
N GLN A 428 -9.27 6.83 16.31
CA GLN A 428 -9.17 5.92 15.17
C GLN A 428 -9.29 6.75 13.90
N ALA A 429 -8.29 6.67 13.03
CA ALA A 429 -8.25 7.34 11.74
C ALA A 429 -8.38 6.33 10.59
N VAL A 430 -8.93 6.77 9.47
CA VAL A 430 -9.13 5.91 8.30
C VAL A 430 -7.79 5.42 7.77
N THR A 431 -6.81 6.32 7.64
CA THR A 431 -5.44 6.00 7.17
C THR A 431 -4.72 5.03 8.10
N GLY A 432 -4.72 5.28 9.41
CA GLY A 432 -4.11 4.38 10.38
C GLY A 432 -4.73 2.98 10.40
N MET A 433 -6.06 2.88 10.32
CA MET A 433 -6.75 1.58 10.26
C MET A 433 -6.57 0.90 8.90
N TYR A 434 -6.50 1.66 7.81
CA TYR A 434 -6.16 1.16 6.48
C TYR A 434 -4.76 0.54 6.44
N ASN A 435 -3.77 1.18 7.06
CA ASN A 435 -2.42 0.65 7.10
C ASN A 435 -2.28 -0.54 8.04
N LEU A 436 -2.99 -0.55 9.18
CA LEU A 436 -3.14 -1.74 10.01
C LEU A 436 -3.74 -2.90 9.22
N PHE A 437 -4.80 -2.66 8.45
CA PHE A 437 -5.43 -3.67 7.60
C PHE A 437 -4.43 -4.24 6.58
N ARG A 438 -3.67 -3.41 5.88
CA ARG A 438 -2.62 -3.86 4.95
C ARG A 438 -1.52 -4.66 5.64
N ALA A 439 -1.07 -4.22 6.81
CA ALA A 439 -0.03 -4.90 7.59
C ALA A 439 -0.49 -6.28 8.08
N SER A 440 -1.74 -6.39 8.52
CA SER A 440 -2.34 -7.61 9.04
C SER A 440 -2.40 -8.77 8.03
N GLN A 441 -2.35 -8.47 6.73
CA GLN A 441 -2.39 -9.47 5.67
C GLN A 441 -1.06 -10.22 5.48
N LEU A 442 0.02 -9.78 6.13
CA LEU A 442 1.33 -10.44 6.13
C LEU A 442 1.53 -11.36 7.34
N GLN A 443 0.44 -11.91 7.84
CA GLN A 443 0.40 -12.78 9.00
C GLN A 443 1.20 -14.08 8.78
N TYR A 444 2.06 -14.41 9.75
CA TYR A 444 2.67 -15.74 9.87
C TYR A 444 1.80 -16.66 10.74
N PRO A 445 1.99 -17.99 10.64
CA PRO A 445 1.27 -18.92 11.51
C PRO A 445 1.44 -18.57 12.98
N SER A 446 0.35 -18.67 13.73
CA SER A 446 0.25 -18.39 15.18
C SER A 446 0.30 -16.91 15.62
N GLU A 447 0.40 -15.94 14.71
CA GLU A 447 0.33 -14.51 15.05
C GLU A 447 -1.13 -14.05 15.21
N THR A 448 -1.80 -14.41 16.31
CA THR A 448 -3.23 -14.15 16.52
C THR A 448 -3.60 -12.66 16.55
N ILE A 449 -2.70 -11.80 17.04
CA ILE A 449 -2.90 -10.35 17.09
C ILE A 449 -3.15 -9.74 15.70
N LEU A 450 -2.55 -10.30 14.64
CA LEU A 450 -2.81 -9.84 13.26
C LEU A 450 -4.17 -10.29 12.74
N ASP A 451 -4.68 -11.44 13.18
CA ASP A 451 -6.04 -11.84 12.85
C ASP A 451 -7.06 -10.90 13.49
N GLU A 452 -6.86 -10.57 14.77
CA GLU A 452 -7.67 -9.58 15.50
C GLU A 452 -7.60 -8.20 14.82
N ALA A 453 -6.39 -7.73 14.48
CA ALA A 453 -6.17 -6.48 13.78
C ALA A 453 -6.86 -6.46 12.41
N ARG A 454 -6.76 -7.53 11.63
CA ARG A 454 -7.42 -7.66 10.33
C ARG A 454 -8.93 -7.57 10.46
N ASN A 455 -9.52 -8.34 11.38
CA ASN A 455 -10.97 -8.39 11.59
C ASN A 455 -11.51 -7.03 12.04
N PHE A 456 -10.82 -6.39 12.99
CA PHE A 456 -11.19 -5.07 13.49
C PHE A 456 -11.11 -4.01 12.38
N SER A 457 -9.95 -3.88 11.74
CA SER A 457 -9.70 -2.84 10.73
C SER A 457 -10.58 -3.02 9.50
N TYR A 458 -10.78 -4.25 9.02
CA TYR A 458 -11.70 -4.53 7.91
C TYR A 458 -13.13 -4.07 8.22
N LYS A 459 -13.65 -4.41 9.41
CA LYS A 459 -14.99 -4.01 9.83
C LYS A 459 -15.11 -2.49 9.93
N PHE A 460 -14.14 -1.85 10.58
CA PHE A 460 -14.09 -0.40 10.71
C PHE A 460 -14.13 0.29 9.33
N LEU A 461 -13.29 -0.14 8.39
CA LEU A 461 -13.20 0.44 7.05
C LEU A 461 -14.47 0.19 6.22
N ARG A 462 -15.08 -0.99 6.31
CA ARG A 462 -16.37 -1.28 5.64
C ARG A 462 -17.52 -0.46 6.23
N GLU A 463 -17.55 -0.22 7.54
CA GLU A 463 -18.53 0.67 8.17
C GLU A 463 -18.35 2.11 7.69
N LYS A 464 -17.10 2.60 7.62
CA LYS A 464 -16.78 3.92 7.05
C LYS A 464 -17.15 4.03 5.58
N GLN A 465 -16.90 2.99 4.78
CA GLN A 465 -17.32 2.92 3.38
C GLN A 465 -18.85 3.00 3.24
N ALA A 466 -19.60 2.22 4.04
CA ALA A 466 -21.05 2.19 3.99
C ALA A 466 -21.71 3.52 4.41
N SER A 467 -21.07 4.25 5.32
CA SER A 467 -21.52 5.58 5.77
C SER A 467 -21.03 6.74 4.90
N ASN A 468 -20.25 6.47 3.83
CA ASN A 468 -19.58 7.49 3.02
C ASN A 468 -18.65 8.40 3.84
N GLU A 469 -17.95 7.80 4.81
CA GLU A 469 -17.05 8.44 5.76
C GLU A 469 -15.57 8.04 5.53
N LEU A 470 -15.19 7.72 4.30
CA LEU A 470 -13.80 7.45 3.91
C LEU A 470 -13.02 8.75 3.67
N PHE A 471 -13.09 9.66 4.63
CA PHE A 471 -12.25 10.84 4.74
C PHE A 471 -11.33 10.68 5.95
N ASP A 472 -10.17 11.33 5.92
CA ASP A 472 -9.20 11.20 6.98
C ASP A 472 -8.92 12.54 7.67
N LYS A 473 -8.61 12.46 8.97
CA LYS A 473 -8.29 13.63 9.79
C LYS A 473 -6.87 14.14 9.56
N TRP A 474 -5.99 13.33 8.97
CA TRP A 474 -4.56 13.61 8.86
C TRP A 474 -4.10 13.91 7.44
N ILE A 475 -4.97 13.72 6.43
CA ILE A 475 -4.63 13.95 5.02
C ILE A 475 -5.86 14.29 4.17
N ILE A 476 -5.69 15.27 3.28
CA ILE A 476 -6.56 15.54 2.15
C ILE A 476 -5.89 14.91 0.92
N ALA A 477 -6.28 13.68 0.61
CA ALA A 477 -5.75 12.92 -0.52
C ALA A 477 -6.68 12.97 -1.73
N LYS A 478 -6.13 12.83 -2.94
CA LYS A 478 -6.91 12.83 -4.19
C LYS A 478 -8.04 11.79 -4.22
N ASP A 479 -7.76 10.54 -3.87
CA ASP A 479 -8.77 9.46 -3.89
C ASP A 479 -8.58 8.40 -2.78
N LEU A 480 -8.61 8.84 -1.51
CA LEU A 480 -8.61 7.92 -0.37
C LEU A 480 -9.75 6.88 -0.42
N PRO A 481 -10.99 7.22 -0.80
CA PRO A 481 -12.06 6.22 -0.93
C PRO A 481 -11.71 5.10 -1.92
N GLY A 482 -11.11 5.43 -3.07
CA GLY A 482 -10.63 4.47 -4.05
C GLY A 482 -9.51 3.58 -3.51
N GLU A 483 -8.53 4.16 -2.80
CA GLU A 483 -7.42 3.40 -2.19
C GLU A 483 -7.92 2.37 -1.16
N VAL A 484 -8.84 2.79 -0.28
CA VAL A 484 -9.41 1.93 0.75
C VAL A 484 -10.31 0.86 0.13
N THR A 485 -11.14 1.25 -0.84
CA THR A 485 -12.04 0.32 -1.55
C THR A 485 -11.25 -0.76 -2.27
N PHE A 486 -10.18 -0.37 -2.99
CA PHE A 486 -9.30 -1.33 -3.67
C PHE A 486 -8.73 -2.35 -2.69
N ALA A 487 -8.16 -1.92 -1.55
CA ALA A 487 -7.59 -2.84 -0.58
C ALA A 487 -8.64 -3.76 0.07
N LEU A 488 -9.85 -3.24 0.34
CA LEU A 488 -10.95 -4.03 0.91
C LEU A 488 -11.49 -5.09 -0.06
N ASP A 489 -11.42 -4.83 -1.36
CA ASP A 489 -11.93 -5.71 -2.41
C ASP A 489 -10.84 -6.62 -2.98
N MET A 490 -9.56 -6.24 -2.88
CA MET A 490 -8.41 -6.99 -3.39
C MET A 490 -7.44 -7.30 -2.24
N PRO A 491 -7.53 -8.50 -1.62
CA PRO A 491 -6.56 -8.90 -0.60
C PRO A 491 -5.15 -8.97 -1.19
N TRP A 492 -4.13 -8.85 -0.35
CA TRP A 492 -2.72 -8.87 -0.76
C TRP A 492 -2.35 -10.10 -1.58
N TYR A 493 -2.93 -11.27 -1.27
CA TYR A 493 -2.74 -12.49 -2.05
C TYR A 493 -3.31 -12.43 -3.47
N ALA A 494 -4.32 -11.59 -3.73
CA ALA A 494 -4.89 -11.36 -5.06
C ALA A 494 -4.37 -10.08 -5.75
N SER A 495 -3.69 -9.18 -5.03
CA SER A 495 -3.22 -7.90 -5.57
C SER A 495 -2.00 -8.07 -6.49
N LEU A 496 -2.21 -8.27 -7.79
CA LEU A 496 -1.08 -8.38 -8.73
C LEU A 496 -0.41 -7.01 -8.95
N PRO A 497 0.94 -6.95 -9.07
CA PRO A 497 1.70 -5.69 -9.13
C PRO A 497 1.16 -4.66 -10.12
N ARG A 498 0.91 -5.03 -11.38
CA ARG A 498 0.41 -4.06 -12.37
C ARG A 498 -1.03 -3.64 -12.14
N ILE A 499 -1.86 -4.49 -11.54
CA ILE A 499 -3.23 -4.12 -11.19
C ILE A 499 -3.19 -3.05 -10.11
N GLU A 500 -2.46 -3.30 -9.01
CA GLU A 500 -2.30 -2.32 -7.92
C GLU A 500 -1.73 -1.00 -8.42
N SER A 501 -0.64 -1.04 -9.20
CA SER A 501 -0.03 0.17 -9.75
C SER A 501 -0.95 0.90 -10.71
N ARG A 502 -1.72 0.20 -11.55
CA ARG A 502 -2.65 0.82 -12.51
C ARG A 502 -3.70 1.67 -11.81
N PHE A 503 -4.27 1.19 -10.70
CA PHE A 503 -5.22 1.97 -9.92
C PHE A 503 -4.53 3.03 -9.06
N TYR A 504 -3.37 2.72 -8.50
CA TYR A 504 -2.70 3.67 -7.63
C TYR A 504 -2.18 4.92 -8.35
N ILE A 505 -1.73 4.78 -9.61
CA ILE A 505 -1.34 5.95 -10.43
C ILE A 505 -2.53 6.91 -10.62
N GLU A 506 -3.77 6.41 -10.72
CA GLU A 506 -4.96 7.26 -10.80
C GLU A 506 -5.33 7.88 -9.45
N GLN A 507 -4.99 7.22 -8.34
CA GLN A 507 -5.37 7.62 -6.98
C GLN A 507 -4.38 8.59 -6.34
N TYR A 508 -3.09 8.48 -6.67
CA TYR A 508 -2.05 9.31 -6.09
C TYR A 508 -2.20 10.78 -6.50
N GLY A 509 -2.19 11.69 -5.52
CA GLY A 509 -2.42 13.12 -5.74
C GLY A 509 -1.21 13.92 -6.20
N GLY A 510 -0.02 13.31 -6.25
CA GLY A 510 1.21 14.01 -6.58
C GLY A 510 1.49 15.12 -5.57
N GLU A 511 1.86 16.30 -6.04
CA GLU A 511 2.11 17.45 -5.17
C GLU A 511 0.85 18.00 -4.50
N ASN A 512 -0.35 17.61 -4.94
CA ASN A 512 -1.61 18.17 -4.44
C ASN A 512 -2.07 17.59 -3.10
N ASP A 513 -1.60 16.39 -2.72
CA ASP A 513 -1.94 15.79 -1.42
C ASP A 513 -1.44 16.71 -0.28
N VAL A 514 -2.32 17.02 0.67
CA VAL A 514 -2.01 17.88 1.83
C VAL A 514 -2.18 17.11 3.10
N TRP A 515 -1.19 17.20 3.98
CA TRP A 515 -1.25 16.60 5.30
C TRP A 515 -1.79 17.60 6.32
N ILE A 516 -2.49 17.11 7.33
CA ILE A 516 -3.13 17.92 8.37
C ILE A 516 -2.39 17.69 9.69
N GLY A 517 -1.62 18.70 10.09
CA GLY A 517 -0.94 18.79 11.38
C GLY A 517 -1.64 19.77 12.32
N LYS A 518 -0.87 20.53 13.12
CA LYS A 518 -1.37 21.77 13.76
C LYS A 518 -1.73 22.84 12.72
N THR A 519 -1.07 22.77 11.57
CA THR A 519 -1.38 23.50 10.34
C THR A 519 -1.38 22.51 9.18
N LEU A 520 -1.89 22.92 8.02
CA LEU A 520 -1.68 22.18 6.79
C LEU A 520 -0.18 22.13 6.47
N TYR A 521 0.29 21.01 5.92
CA TYR A 521 1.67 20.85 5.51
C TYR A 521 1.84 19.91 4.32
N ARG A 522 2.98 20.04 3.64
CA ARG A 522 3.38 19.23 2.48
C ARG A 522 4.66 18.47 2.78
N MET A 523 4.78 17.31 2.14
CA MET A 523 5.90 16.38 2.26
C MET A 523 6.49 16.13 0.87
N PRO A 524 7.39 17.00 0.37
CA PRO A 524 7.82 16.97 -1.04
C PRO A 524 8.48 15.66 -1.48
N TYR A 525 9.07 14.90 -0.55
CA TYR A 525 9.69 13.61 -0.87
C TYR A 525 8.72 12.42 -0.79
N VAL A 526 7.46 12.68 -0.42
CA VAL A 526 6.38 11.69 -0.33
C VAL A 526 5.29 11.98 -1.38
N SER A 527 4.92 13.25 -1.54
CA SER A 527 3.83 13.75 -2.38
C SER A 527 4.41 14.72 -3.41
N ASN A 528 4.71 14.22 -4.62
CA ASN A 528 5.26 15.03 -5.69
C ASN A 528 4.92 14.48 -7.08
N ASP A 529 4.87 15.39 -8.07
CA ASP A 529 4.55 15.05 -9.45
C ASP A 529 5.70 14.31 -10.15
N LEU A 530 6.94 14.45 -9.67
CA LEU A 530 8.08 13.74 -10.26
C LEU A 530 7.93 12.21 -10.16
N TYR A 531 7.40 11.73 -9.03
CA TYR A 531 7.08 10.30 -8.83
C TYR A 531 5.95 9.87 -9.77
N LEU A 532 4.90 10.68 -9.87
CA LEU A 532 3.72 10.38 -10.69
C LEU A 532 4.08 10.32 -12.18
N GLU A 533 4.81 11.31 -12.68
CA GLU A 533 5.19 11.38 -14.09
C GLU A 533 6.16 10.26 -14.48
N LEU A 534 7.11 9.90 -13.61
CA LEU A 534 7.96 8.72 -13.84
C LEU A 534 7.10 7.44 -13.89
N ALA A 535 6.12 7.30 -12.97
CA ALA A 535 5.27 6.13 -12.91
C ALA A 535 4.40 5.96 -14.16
N LYS A 536 3.81 7.05 -14.67
CA LYS A 536 3.05 7.04 -15.93
C LYS A 536 3.91 6.63 -17.11
N ALA A 537 5.08 7.26 -17.25
CA ALA A 537 6.01 6.97 -18.35
C ALA A 537 6.48 5.50 -18.32
N ASP A 538 6.92 5.03 -17.15
CA ASP A 538 7.36 3.65 -16.96
C ASP A 538 6.24 2.63 -17.20
N TYR A 539 5.03 2.90 -16.70
CA TYR A 539 3.86 2.05 -16.90
C TYR A 539 3.50 1.92 -18.39
N ASN A 540 3.40 3.05 -19.09
CA ASN A 540 3.05 3.08 -20.52
C ASN A 540 4.10 2.38 -21.38
N ASN A 541 5.39 2.50 -21.04
CA ASN A 541 6.47 1.81 -21.73
C ASN A 541 6.40 0.29 -21.54
N CYS A 542 6.16 -0.17 -20.29
CA CYS A 542 5.96 -1.59 -20.03
C CYS A 542 4.72 -2.12 -20.78
N GLN A 543 3.60 -1.39 -20.74
CA GLN A 543 2.38 -1.77 -21.45
C GLN A 543 2.60 -1.86 -22.97
N ALA A 544 3.32 -0.91 -23.58
CA ALA A 544 3.65 -0.96 -24.99
C ALA A 544 4.40 -2.25 -25.36
N LEU A 545 5.40 -2.62 -24.56
CA LEU A 545 6.11 -3.90 -24.72
C LEU A 545 5.17 -5.10 -24.55
N HIS A 546 4.30 -5.11 -23.54
CA HIS A 546 3.37 -6.22 -23.32
C HIS A 546 2.41 -6.43 -24.48
N ARG A 547 2.03 -5.36 -25.19
CA ARG A 547 1.23 -5.46 -26.43
C ARG A 547 2.01 -6.04 -27.60
N LEU A 548 3.30 -5.70 -27.74
CA LEU A 548 4.15 -6.33 -28.74
C LEU A 548 4.36 -7.82 -28.46
N GLU A 549 4.55 -8.19 -27.19
CA GLU A 549 4.63 -9.59 -26.77
C GLU A 549 3.32 -10.35 -27.05
N TRP A 550 2.17 -9.70 -26.94
CA TRP A 550 0.89 -10.29 -27.33
C TRP A 550 0.85 -10.61 -28.84
N ASN A 551 1.35 -9.71 -29.69
CA ASN A 551 1.47 -9.97 -31.13
C ASN A 551 2.39 -11.16 -31.43
N ASP A 552 3.51 -11.31 -30.70
CA ASP A 552 4.39 -12.48 -30.82
C ASP A 552 3.66 -13.77 -30.45
N ILE A 553 2.87 -13.75 -29.38
CA ILE A 553 2.09 -14.91 -28.93
C ILE A 553 1.07 -15.29 -29.99
N LEU A 554 0.39 -14.32 -30.62
CA LEU A 554 -0.56 -14.58 -31.70
C LEU A 554 0.13 -15.16 -32.95
N ARG A 555 1.31 -14.65 -33.32
CA ARG A 555 2.12 -15.20 -34.41
C ARG A 555 2.50 -16.66 -34.12
N TRP A 556 3.03 -16.92 -32.92
CA TRP A 556 3.38 -18.26 -32.46
C TRP A 556 2.17 -19.19 -32.46
N TYR A 557 1.01 -18.72 -31.98
CA TYR A 557 -0.25 -19.49 -31.99
C TYR A 557 -0.63 -19.97 -33.39
N SER A 558 -0.52 -19.10 -34.39
CA SER A 558 -0.80 -19.41 -35.79
C SER A 558 0.26 -20.34 -36.41
N GLU A 559 1.55 -20.06 -36.22
CA GLU A 559 2.65 -20.85 -36.78
C GLU A 559 2.70 -22.28 -36.23
N CYS A 560 2.34 -22.45 -34.96
CA CYS A 560 2.33 -23.75 -34.29
C CYS A 560 1.01 -24.51 -34.48
N SER A 561 0.00 -23.92 -35.11
CA SER A 561 -1.36 -24.48 -35.19
C SER A 561 -1.90 -24.96 -33.83
N ILE A 562 -1.50 -24.33 -32.72
CA ILE A 562 -1.85 -24.83 -31.38
C ILE A 562 -3.36 -24.76 -31.09
N GLY A 563 -4.09 -23.91 -31.83
CA GLY A 563 -5.55 -23.89 -31.83
C GLY A 563 -6.20 -25.19 -32.30
N GLU A 564 -5.53 -25.97 -33.16
CA GLU A 564 -6.00 -27.31 -33.56
C GLU A 564 -5.96 -28.30 -32.39
N HIS A 565 -5.17 -27.99 -31.35
CA HIS A 565 -5.09 -28.75 -30.11
C HIS A 565 -6.01 -28.20 -29.00
N GLY A 566 -6.98 -27.36 -29.36
CA GLY A 566 -8.05 -26.91 -28.46
C GLY A 566 -7.71 -25.68 -27.60
N VAL A 567 -6.53 -25.09 -27.77
CA VAL A 567 -6.16 -23.84 -27.08
C VAL A 567 -6.88 -22.67 -27.72
N SER A 568 -7.67 -21.91 -26.96
CA SER A 568 -8.30 -20.69 -27.47
C SER A 568 -7.39 -19.47 -27.35
N GLN A 569 -7.57 -18.47 -28.23
CA GLN A 569 -6.91 -17.17 -28.09
C GLN A 569 -7.27 -16.47 -26.76
N SER A 570 -8.48 -16.70 -26.25
CA SER A 570 -8.90 -16.14 -24.96
C SER A 570 -8.12 -16.73 -23.78
N CYS A 571 -7.83 -18.03 -23.81
CA CYS A 571 -7.00 -18.69 -22.81
C CYS A 571 -5.56 -18.16 -22.87
N LEU A 572 -5.03 -17.93 -24.08
CA LEU A 572 -3.71 -17.34 -24.27
C LEU A 572 -3.60 -15.90 -23.79
N LEU A 573 -4.59 -15.06 -24.10
CA LEU A 573 -4.60 -13.67 -23.63
C LEU A 573 -4.68 -13.61 -22.11
N MET A 574 -5.48 -14.47 -21.49
CA MET A 574 -5.51 -14.63 -20.04
C MET A 574 -4.14 -15.04 -19.48
N ALA A 575 -3.48 -16.05 -20.07
CA ALA A 575 -2.17 -16.50 -19.62
C ALA A 575 -1.11 -15.38 -19.74
N HIS A 576 -1.13 -14.64 -20.87
CA HIS A 576 -0.25 -13.50 -21.11
C HIS A 576 -0.50 -12.37 -20.12
N PHE A 577 -1.76 -11.99 -19.92
CA PHE A 577 -2.15 -10.99 -18.93
C PHE A 577 -1.68 -11.35 -17.53
N LEU A 578 -1.91 -12.59 -17.09
CA LEU A 578 -1.51 -13.05 -15.76
C LEU A 578 0.02 -12.99 -15.59
N ALA A 579 0.79 -13.36 -16.63
CA ALA A 579 2.24 -13.23 -16.63
C ALA A 579 2.68 -11.75 -16.60
N ALA A 580 2.12 -10.91 -17.49
CA ALA A 580 2.43 -9.48 -17.61
C ALA A 580 2.03 -8.65 -16.39
N ALA A 581 0.92 -8.99 -15.74
CA ALA A 581 0.47 -8.32 -14.53
C ALA A 581 1.35 -8.65 -13.32
N THR A 582 2.11 -9.74 -13.38
CA THR A 582 2.92 -10.28 -12.29
C THR A 582 4.41 -9.97 -12.45
N LEU A 583 5.00 -10.34 -13.58
CA LEU A 583 6.40 -10.09 -13.95
C LEU A 583 6.40 -9.04 -15.06
N PHE A 584 6.31 -7.76 -14.73
CA PHE A 584 6.00 -6.71 -15.71
C PHE A 584 7.24 -6.07 -16.34
N GLU A 585 8.39 -6.29 -15.75
CA GLU A 585 9.66 -5.66 -16.06
C GLU A 585 10.09 -5.96 -17.51
N PRO A 586 10.55 -4.97 -18.29
CA PRO A 586 11.01 -5.19 -19.65
C PRO A 586 12.08 -6.28 -19.78
N GLU A 587 12.94 -6.38 -18.77
CA GLU A 587 14.01 -7.37 -18.69
C GLU A 587 13.44 -8.80 -18.61
N GLN A 588 12.23 -9.00 -18.10
CA GLN A 588 11.62 -10.31 -17.88
C GLN A 588 10.68 -10.78 -19.02
N SER A 589 10.85 -10.19 -20.21
CA SER A 589 10.06 -10.52 -21.41
C SER A 589 10.10 -12.02 -21.76
N LYS A 590 11.27 -12.64 -21.71
CA LYS A 590 11.42 -14.07 -22.08
C LYS A 590 10.76 -14.98 -21.06
N GLU A 591 10.82 -14.64 -19.78
CA GLU A 591 10.15 -15.33 -18.69
C GLU A 591 8.62 -15.26 -18.84
N ARG A 592 8.06 -14.09 -19.17
CA ARG A 592 6.62 -13.95 -19.47
C ARG A 592 6.17 -14.82 -20.64
N LEU A 593 6.89 -14.74 -21.76
CA LEU A 593 6.57 -15.52 -22.96
C LEU A 593 6.68 -17.03 -22.68
N ALA A 594 7.71 -17.46 -21.96
CA ALA A 594 7.89 -18.86 -21.56
C ALA A 594 6.75 -19.34 -20.65
N TRP A 595 6.31 -18.51 -19.71
CA TRP A 595 5.17 -18.80 -18.85
C TRP A 595 3.89 -18.96 -19.68
N ALA A 596 3.54 -17.99 -20.52
CA ALA A 596 2.32 -18.03 -21.34
C ALA A 596 2.30 -19.26 -22.28
N LYS A 597 3.42 -19.54 -22.97
CA LYS A 597 3.57 -20.72 -23.84
C LYS A 597 3.46 -22.03 -23.06
N THR A 598 3.99 -22.09 -21.84
CA THR A 598 3.88 -23.28 -20.98
C THR A 598 2.44 -23.55 -20.58
N ILE A 599 1.69 -22.52 -20.18
CA ILE A 599 0.25 -22.66 -19.90
C ILE A 599 -0.49 -23.15 -21.14
N ALA A 600 -0.19 -22.61 -22.32
CA ALA A 600 -0.81 -23.03 -23.57
C ALA A 600 -0.57 -24.50 -23.89
N LEU A 601 0.66 -24.98 -23.68
CA LEU A 601 1.02 -26.39 -23.88
C LEU A 601 0.33 -27.30 -22.86
N LEU A 602 0.23 -26.87 -21.59
CA LEU A 602 -0.55 -27.59 -20.57
C LEU A 602 -2.02 -27.71 -20.97
N GLU A 603 -2.63 -26.63 -21.46
CA GLU A 603 -4.02 -26.61 -21.94
C GLU A 603 -4.23 -27.50 -23.17
N ALA A 604 -3.26 -27.52 -24.10
CA ALA A 604 -3.30 -28.39 -25.28
C ALA A 604 -3.27 -29.88 -24.88
N ILE A 605 -2.42 -30.22 -23.91
CA ILE A 605 -2.36 -31.58 -23.35
C ILE A 605 -3.65 -31.90 -22.59
N ASP A 606 -4.14 -30.98 -21.75
CA ASP A 606 -5.41 -31.15 -21.04
C ASP A 606 -6.54 -31.47 -22.02
N THR A 607 -6.68 -30.66 -23.07
CA THR A 607 -7.71 -30.76 -24.10
C THR A 607 -7.64 -32.06 -24.89
N GLN A 608 -6.46 -32.47 -25.34
CA GLN A 608 -6.27 -33.71 -26.08
C GLN A 608 -6.73 -34.94 -25.28
N PHE A 609 -6.57 -34.90 -23.95
CA PHE A 609 -6.87 -36.03 -23.07
C PHE A 609 -8.14 -35.82 -22.24
N LEU A 610 -9.02 -34.87 -22.57
CA LEU A 610 -10.25 -34.53 -21.82
C LEU A 610 -11.22 -35.71 -21.63
N ASN A 611 -11.23 -36.71 -22.53
CA ASN A 611 -12.21 -37.79 -22.50
C ASN A 611 -12.02 -38.76 -21.31
N ASP A 612 -13.11 -39.12 -20.62
CA ASP A 612 -13.14 -40.00 -19.44
C ASP A 612 -12.62 -41.44 -19.68
N ASN A 613 -12.27 -41.80 -20.92
CA ASN A 613 -11.77 -43.12 -21.32
C ASN A 613 -10.25 -43.15 -21.57
N VAL A 614 -9.50 -42.08 -21.26
CA VAL A 614 -8.04 -42.07 -21.42
C VAL A 614 -7.39 -43.07 -20.46
N SER A 615 -6.83 -44.15 -21.00
CA SER A 615 -6.22 -45.19 -20.21
C SER A 615 -4.84 -44.75 -19.68
N PHE A 616 -4.35 -45.44 -18.65
CA PHE A 616 -2.94 -45.33 -18.24
C PHE A 616 -1.98 -45.60 -19.42
N GLU A 617 -2.36 -46.52 -20.31
CA GLU A 617 -1.54 -46.90 -21.46
C GLU A 617 -1.44 -45.78 -22.52
N ASP A 618 -2.52 -45.00 -22.70
CA ASP A 618 -2.52 -43.85 -23.62
C ASP A 618 -1.62 -42.73 -23.09
N ARG A 619 -1.68 -42.44 -21.78
CA ARG A 619 -0.77 -41.50 -21.12
C ARG A 619 0.68 -41.98 -21.21
N ARG A 620 0.92 -43.25 -20.88
CA ARG A 620 2.24 -43.88 -21.00
C ARG A 620 2.80 -43.81 -22.43
N ARG A 621 1.96 -43.99 -23.45
CA ARG A 621 2.36 -43.85 -24.86
C ARG A 621 2.85 -42.44 -25.14
N PHE A 622 2.10 -41.41 -24.73
CA PHE A 622 2.49 -40.01 -24.89
C PHE A 622 3.81 -39.70 -24.17
N VAL A 623 3.96 -40.13 -22.91
CA VAL A 623 5.20 -39.93 -22.14
C VAL A 623 6.39 -40.63 -22.80
N ASN A 624 6.21 -41.86 -23.28
CA ASN A 624 7.28 -42.58 -23.98
C ASN A 624 7.66 -41.91 -25.31
N GLU A 625 6.70 -41.36 -26.05
CA GLU A 625 6.97 -40.61 -27.27
C GLU A 625 7.76 -39.32 -27.00
N PHE A 626 7.40 -38.58 -25.95
CA PHE A 626 8.19 -37.43 -25.48
C PHE A 626 9.63 -37.84 -25.12
N ARG A 627 9.79 -38.90 -24.32
CA ARG A 627 11.12 -39.40 -23.93
C ARG A 627 11.96 -39.87 -25.11
N ASN A 628 11.35 -40.54 -26.08
CA ASN A 628 12.04 -40.95 -27.30
C ASN A 628 12.48 -39.72 -28.09
N SER A 629 11.64 -38.71 -28.23
CA SER A 629 11.96 -37.46 -28.93
C SER A 629 13.08 -36.67 -28.23
N TYR A 630 13.06 -36.65 -26.90
CA TYR A 630 14.12 -36.08 -26.06
C TYR A 630 15.48 -36.78 -26.28
N MET A 631 15.49 -38.12 -26.31
CA MET A 631 16.71 -38.95 -26.42
C MET A 631 17.30 -39.06 -27.84
N HIS A 632 16.49 -38.96 -28.90
CA HIS A 632 16.92 -39.26 -30.28
C HIS A 632 17.37 -38.03 -31.10
N GLN A 633 17.33 -36.81 -30.57
CA GLN A 633 17.78 -35.58 -31.27
C GLN A 633 19.33 -35.43 -31.37
N GLY A 634 20.06 -36.54 -31.38
CA GLY A 634 21.46 -36.63 -31.83
C GLY A 634 21.67 -37.44 -33.13
N TYR A 635 20.63 -38.15 -33.62
CA TYR A 635 20.68 -38.91 -34.88
C TYR A 635 19.33 -38.80 -35.59
N VAL A 636 19.30 -38.10 -36.73
CA VAL A 636 18.23 -38.26 -37.72
C VAL A 636 18.40 -39.65 -38.32
N SER A 637 17.67 -40.65 -37.80
CA SER A 637 17.51 -41.93 -38.50
C SER A 637 16.29 -41.83 -39.39
N ASP A 638 16.55 -41.77 -40.70
CA ASP A 638 15.59 -42.03 -41.77
C ASP A 638 15.13 -43.49 -41.65
N ASP A 639 14.08 -43.75 -40.87
CA ASP A 639 13.45 -45.08 -40.88
C ASP A 639 11.95 -44.97 -41.16
N ARG A 640 11.63 -45.21 -42.43
CA ARG A 640 10.31 -45.11 -43.07
C ARG A 640 9.40 -46.32 -42.78
N THR A 641 9.46 -46.91 -41.60
CA THR A 641 8.62 -48.08 -41.29
C THR A 641 8.00 -48.01 -39.90
N ASN A 642 6.88 -47.32 -39.77
CA ASN A 642 5.72 -47.85 -39.02
C ASN A 642 4.45 -47.00 -39.25
N ILE A 643 3.59 -47.53 -40.12
CA ILE A 643 2.31 -46.96 -40.53
C ILE A 643 1.24 -47.44 -39.53
N ASN A 644 0.95 -46.61 -38.53
CA ASN A 644 -0.31 -46.43 -37.77
C ASN A 644 -0.02 -45.81 -36.40
N ARG A 645 0.64 -44.64 -36.37
CA ARG A 645 0.76 -43.83 -35.16
C ARG A 645 -0.45 -42.93 -35.03
N ASP A 646 -0.95 -42.79 -33.81
CA ASP A 646 -1.87 -41.72 -33.41
C ASP A 646 -1.34 -40.38 -33.93
N LYS A 647 -1.95 -39.84 -34.98
CA LYS A 647 -1.39 -38.69 -35.72
C LYS A 647 -1.39 -37.40 -34.91
N GLU A 648 -2.20 -37.31 -33.85
CA GLU A 648 -2.34 -36.10 -33.03
C GLU A 648 -1.36 -36.07 -31.84
N GLY A 649 -1.14 -37.19 -31.13
CA GLY A 649 -0.16 -37.28 -30.04
C GLY A 649 1.27 -36.99 -30.52
N SER A 650 1.63 -37.49 -31.71
CA SER A 650 2.93 -37.25 -32.32
C SER A 650 3.16 -35.79 -32.72
N LYS A 651 2.09 -35.09 -33.12
CA LYS A 651 2.13 -33.66 -33.43
C LYS A 651 2.32 -32.81 -32.17
N LEU A 652 1.57 -33.10 -31.09
CA LEU A 652 1.67 -32.33 -29.86
C LEU A 652 3.03 -32.50 -29.16
N VAL A 653 3.60 -33.72 -29.17
CA VAL A 653 4.98 -33.95 -28.70
C VAL A 653 5.99 -33.16 -29.53
N GLY A 654 5.82 -33.14 -30.87
CA GLY A 654 6.65 -32.34 -31.77
C GLY A 654 6.57 -30.84 -31.46
N LEU A 655 5.37 -30.31 -31.23
CA LEU A 655 5.11 -28.93 -30.84
C LEU A 655 5.77 -28.59 -29.49
N LEU A 656 5.60 -29.45 -28.49
CA LEU A 656 6.23 -29.30 -27.18
C LEU A 656 7.77 -29.24 -27.31
N MET A 657 8.37 -30.18 -28.05
CA MET A 657 9.82 -30.21 -28.26
C MET A 657 10.32 -28.99 -29.05
N SER A 658 9.59 -28.56 -30.07
CA SER A 658 9.91 -27.34 -30.83
C SER A 658 9.91 -26.10 -29.93
N THR A 659 8.90 -25.98 -29.06
CA THR A 659 8.79 -24.88 -28.11
C THR A 659 9.91 -24.90 -27.07
N ILE A 660 10.24 -26.08 -26.51
CA ILE A 660 11.40 -26.23 -25.59
C ILE A 660 12.70 -25.81 -26.28
N ASN A 661 12.91 -26.22 -27.53
CA ASN A 661 14.10 -25.84 -28.30
C ASN A 661 14.15 -24.33 -28.55
N GLN A 662 13.01 -23.70 -28.86
CA GLN A 662 12.93 -22.24 -29.01
C GLN A 662 13.26 -21.51 -27.71
N LEU A 663 12.69 -21.93 -26.58
CA LEU A 663 12.97 -21.34 -25.27
C LEU A 663 14.45 -21.51 -24.88
N SER A 664 15.04 -22.68 -25.17
CA SER A 664 16.47 -22.88 -24.91
C SER A 664 17.35 -22.02 -25.80
N LEU A 665 17.01 -21.89 -27.09
CA LEU A 665 17.74 -21.01 -28.00
C LEU A 665 17.67 -19.55 -27.56
N ASP A 666 16.50 -19.07 -27.15
CA ASP A 666 16.32 -17.73 -26.61
C ASP A 666 17.18 -17.49 -25.36
N ALA A 667 17.18 -18.44 -24.42
CA ALA A 667 18.02 -18.39 -23.23
C ALA A 667 19.52 -18.46 -23.57
N PHE A 668 19.92 -19.24 -24.58
CA PHE A 668 21.29 -19.34 -25.05
C PHE A 668 21.76 -18.04 -25.69
N VAL A 669 20.96 -17.44 -26.56
CA VAL A 669 21.27 -16.16 -27.21
C VAL A 669 21.40 -15.03 -26.17
N ARG A 670 20.53 -15.01 -25.16
CA ARG A 670 20.48 -13.93 -24.18
C ARG A 670 21.50 -14.08 -23.04
N HIS A 671 21.69 -15.30 -22.54
CA HIS A 671 22.45 -15.58 -21.33
C HIS A 671 23.67 -16.49 -21.56
N GLY A 672 23.89 -16.96 -22.79
CA GLY A 672 24.97 -17.90 -23.12
C GLY A 672 24.77 -19.30 -22.53
N ARG A 673 23.54 -19.67 -22.18
CA ARG A 673 23.22 -20.92 -21.47
C ARG A 673 22.24 -21.78 -22.26
N ASP A 674 22.63 -23.03 -22.51
CA ASP A 674 21.71 -24.06 -22.99
C ASP A 674 20.96 -24.66 -21.79
N ILE A 675 19.65 -24.51 -21.79
CA ILE A 675 18.72 -24.98 -20.74
C ILE A 675 17.83 -26.13 -21.23
N ARG A 676 18.06 -26.65 -22.43
CA ARG A 676 17.19 -27.61 -23.10
C ARG A 676 17.00 -28.87 -22.26
N ASN A 677 18.09 -29.43 -21.73
CA ASN A 677 18.05 -30.65 -20.95
C ASN A 677 17.25 -30.46 -19.66
N GLN A 678 17.44 -29.33 -18.97
CA GLN A 678 16.73 -28.99 -17.74
C GLN A 678 15.24 -28.79 -17.98
N LEU A 679 14.87 -28.11 -19.08
CA LEU A 679 13.47 -27.98 -19.50
C LEU A 679 12.87 -29.34 -19.83
N CYS A 680 13.56 -30.19 -20.60
CA CYS A 680 13.10 -31.54 -20.90
C CYS A 680 12.92 -32.39 -19.63
N GLN A 681 13.83 -32.30 -18.66
CA GLN A 681 13.72 -32.99 -17.37
C GLN A 681 12.52 -32.49 -16.55
N ALA A 682 12.27 -31.18 -16.52
CA ALA A 682 11.12 -30.60 -15.83
C ALA A 682 9.80 -31.08 -16.45
N TRP A 683 9.69 -31.05 -17.77
CA TRP A 683 8.54 -31.59 -18.51
C TRP A 683 8.40 -33.10 -18.33
N GLU A 684 9.49 -33.88 -18.35
CA GLU A 684 9.45 -35.33 -18.08
C GLU A 684 8.92 -35.62 -16.67
N LYS A 685 9.36 -34.85 -15.66
CA LYS A 685 8.89 -34.99 -14.28
C LYS A 685 7.38 -34.72 -14.17
N TRP A 686 6.90 -33.65 -14.79
CA TRP A 686 5.47 -33.33 -14.83
C TRP A 686 4.68 -34.44 -15.54
N LEU A 687 5.10 -34.83 -16.74
CA LEU A 687 4.45 -35.87 -17.55
C LEU A 687 4.35 -37.21 -16.81
N ARG A 688 5.37 -37.60 -16.05
CA ARG A 688 5.36 -38.84 -15.25
C ARG A 688 4.43 -38.78 -14.05
N THR A 689 4.28 -37.60 -13.45
CA THR A 689 3.31 -37.39 -12.38
C THR A 689 1.92 -37.56 -12.95
N TRP A 690 1.64 -36.92 -14.09
CA TRP A 690 0.39 -37.09 -14.82
C TRP A 690 0.14 -38.53 -15.29
N GLU A 691 1.15 -39.24 -15.82
CA GLU A 691 1.07 -40.67 -16.22
C GLU A 691 0.60 -41.54 -15.05
N LYS A 692 1.14 -41.32 -13.85
CA LYS A 692 0.81 -42.13 -12.67
C LYS A 692 -0.54 -41.78 -12.07
N GLU A 693 -0.80 -40.49 -11.89
CA GLU A 693 -1.91 -40.03 -11.04
C GLU A 693 -3.17 -39.67 -11.83
N GLY A 694 -3.03 -39.23 -13.08
CA GLY A 694 -4.15 -38.89 -13.96
C GLY A 694 -4.72 -37.50 -13.76
N ASP A 695 -4.35 -36.83 -12.68
CA ASP A 695 -4.65 -35.42 -12.49
C ASP A 695 -3.73 -34.56 -13.38
N ARG A 696 -4.33 -33.89 -14.37
CA ARG A 696 -3.64 -33.05 -15.36
C ARG A 696 -3.17 -31.70 -14.82
N HIS A 697 -3.51 -31.36 -13.59
CA HIS A 697 -3.13 -30.07 -12.99
C HIS A 697 -2.13 -30.21 -11.84
N LYS A 698 -1.76 -31.45 -11.50
CA LYS A 698 -0.82 -31.71 -10.42
C LYS A 698 0.61 -31.51 -10.92
N GLY A 699 1.28 -30.49 -10.39
CA GLY A 699 2.67 -30.16 -10.72
C GLY A 699 2.81 -28.99 -11.71
N ASP A 700 1.72 -28.40 -12.19
CA ASP A 700 1.74 -27.27 -13.14
C ASP A 700 2.55 -26.11 -12.58
N ALA A 701 2.34 -25.77 -11.31
CA ALA A 701 2.99 -24.62 -10.69
C ALA A 701 4.51 -24.79 -10.62
N GLU A 702 5.01 -25.97 -10.24
CA GLU A 702 6.44 -26.27 -10.24
C GLU A 702 7.01 -26.21 -11.66
N LEU A 703 6.32 -26.78 -12.65
CA LEU A 703 6.78 -26.72 -14.05
C LEU A 703 6.90 -25.26 -14.51
N ILE A 704 5.90 -24.43 -14.21
CA ILE A 704 5.89 -23.00 -14.56
C ILE A 704 7.03 -22.27 -13.82
N VAL A 705 7.17 -22.47 -12.51
CA VAL A 705 8.25 -21.86 -11.71
C VAL A 705 9.60 -22.24 -12.29
N VAL A 706 9.87 -23.52 -12.54
CA VAL A 706 11.15 -23.98 -13.11
C VAL A 706 11.38 -23.41 -14.51
N THR A 707 10.34 -23.35 -15.35
CA THR A 707 10.45 -22.80 -16.71
C THR A 707 10.81 -21.32 -16.67
N ILE A 708 10.10 -20.52 -15.87
CA ILE A 708 10.43 -19.11 -15.63
C ILE A 708 11.87 -19.02 -15.16
N ILE A 709 12.27 -19.90 -14.24
CA ILE A 709 13.58 -19.83 -13.63
C ILE A 709 14.72 -20.02 -14.63
N LEU A 710 14.59 -21.06 -15.45
CA LEU A 710 15.58 -21.40 -16.46
C LEU A 710 15.62 -20.35 -17.58
N CYS A 711 14.46 -19.86 -18.03
CA CYS A 711 14.38 -18.87 -19.12
C CYS A 711 14.95 -17.50 -18.72
N GLY A 712 14.94 -17.15 -17.43
CA GLY A 712 15.63 -15.97 -16.90
C GLY A 712 17.15 -16.12 -16.78
N GLY A 713 17.73 -17.21 -17.30
CA GLY A 713 19.17 -17.46 -17.31
C GLY A 713 19.78 -17.83 -15.96
N ARG A 714 18.94 -18.15 -14.96
CA ARG A 714 19.40 -18.46 -13.60
C ARG A 714 19.76 -19.94 -13.47
N TYR A 715 20.80 -20.19 -12.68
CA TYR A 715 21.35 -21.52 -12.54
C TYR A 715 20.52 -22.33 -11.55
N VAL A 716 19.87 -23.39 -12.04
CA VAL A 716 19.34 -24.46 -11.20
C VAL A 716 20.38 -25.58 -11.24
N THR A 717 21.21 -25.71 -10.20
CA THR A 717 22.02 -26.93 -10.06
C THR A 717 21.10 -28.13 -9.97
N GLU A 718 21.54 -29.32 -10.39
CA GLU A 718 20.85 -30.57 -10.05
C GLU A 718 20.62 -30.67 -8.52
N ASP A 719 21.46 -30.01 -7.72
CA ASP A 719 21.36 -29.91 -6.27
C ASP A 719 20.16 -29.07 -5.75
N ILE A 720 19.60 -28.10 -6.50
CA ILE A 720 18.43 -27.32 -6.01
C ILE A 720 17.20 -28.21 -5.85
N PHE A 721 17.03 -29.20 -6.72
CA PHE A 721 15.98 -30.22 -6.59
C PHE A 721 16.28 -31.25 -5.49
N SER A 722 17.48 -31.19 -4.88
CA SER A 722 17.87 -31.98 -3.70
C SER A 722 17.89 -31.16 -2.40
N HIS A 723 17.83 -29.82 -2.48
CA HIS A 723 17.80 -28.94 -1.33
C HIS A 723 16.42 -28.98 -0.67
N ALA A 724 16.32 -29.65 0.49
CA ALA A 724 15.05 -29.92 1.16
C ALA A 724 14.15 -28.68 1.38
N PRO A 725 14.66 -27.50 1.80
CA PRO A 725 13.86 -26.28 1.90
C PRO A 725 13.24 -25.83 0.57
N THR A 726 13.99 -25.88 -0.54
CA THR A 726 13.46 -25.50 -1.86
C THR A 726 12.43 -26.50 -2.35
N VAL A 727 12.68 -27.80 -2.16
CA VAL A 727 11.72 -28.85 -2.51
C VAL A 727 10.42 -28.69 -1.71
N CYS A 728 10.52 -28.37 -0.42
CA CYS A 728 9.35 -28.11 0.43
C CYS A 728 8.55 -26.89 -0.04
N LEU A 729 9.22 -25.81 -0.44
CA LEU A 729 8.56 -24.63 -1.00
C LEU A 729 7.85 -24.95 -2.32
N LEU A 730 8.49 -25.69 -3.23
CA LEU A 730 7.89 -26.10 -4.50
C LEU A 730 6.69 -27.03 -4.31
N ASP A 731 6.76 -27.99 -3.37
CA ASP A 731 5.63 -28.86 -3.03
C ASP A 731 4.45 -28.05 -2.47
N MET A 732 4.72 -27.13 -1.54
CA MET A 732 3.69 -26.24 -1.00
C MET A 732 3.08 -25.37 -2.10
N THR A 733 3.90 -24.84 -3.01
CA THR A 733 3.46 -24.08 -4.19
C THR A 733 2.52 -24.89 -5.06
N ASN A 734 2.91 -26.11 -5.42
CA ASN A 734 2.09 -27.04 -6.18
C ASN A 734 0.75 -27.33 -5.50
N ARG A 735 0.77 -27.67 -4.20
CA ARG A 735 -0.44 -28.00 -3.44
C ARG A 735 -1.41 -26.82 -3.40
N LEU A 736 -0.91 -25.61 -3.13
CA LEU A 736 -1.73 -24.39 -3.07
C LEU A 736 -2.33 -24.05 -4.43
N CYS A 737 -1.53 -23.99 -5.49
CA CYS A 737 -2.00 -23.69 -6.85
C CYS A 737 -3.01 -24.74 -7.34
N HIS A 738 -2.78 -26.02 -7.04
CA HIS A 738 -3.71 -27.09 -7.39
C HIS A 738 -5.07 -26.91 -6.67
N HIS A 739 -5.05 -26.62 -5.37
CA HIS A 739 -6.25 -26.32 -4.60
C HIS A 739 -7.00 -25.11 -5.19
N LEU A 740 -6.30 -24.01 -5.46
CA LEU A 740 -6.86 -22.78 -6.04
C LEU A 740 -7.44 -23.03 -7.45
N GLY A 741 -6.80 -23.86 -8.27
CA GLY A 741 -7.32 -24.28 -9.57
C GLY A 741 -8.65 -25.04 -9.47
N HIS A 742 -8.79 -25.91 -8.47
CA HIS A 742 -10.09 -26.57 -8.18
C HIS A 742 -11.16 -25.59 -7.72
N VAL A 743 -10.80 -24.61 -6.89
CA VAL A 743 -11.72 -23.53 -6.47
C VAL A 743 -12.22 -22.75 -7.68
N ARG A 744 -11.31 -22.32 -8.57
CA ARG A 744 -11.64 -21.61 -9.81
C ARG A 744 -12.61 -22.39 -10.69
N ARG A 745 -12.36 -23.69 -10.91
CA ARG A 745 -13.23 -24.54 -11.73
C ARG A 745 -14.62 -24.70 -11.15
N ARG A 746 -14.74 -24.89 -9.83
CA ARG A 746 -16.05 -25.00 -9.16
C ARG A 746 -16.85 -23.71 -9.26
N HIS A 747 -16.20 -22.55 -9.18
CA HIS A 747 -16.88 -21.26 -9.33
C HIS A 747 -17.51 -21.08 -10.73
N ASN A 748 -16.88 -21.64 -11.77
CA ASN A 748 -17.43 -21.64 -13.13
C ASN A 748 -18.58 -22.65 -13.33
N MET A 749 -18.79 -23.58 -12.39
CA MET A 749 -19.90 -24.53 -12.39
C MET A 749 -21.02 -24.01 -11.46
N VAL A 750 -22.03 -23.36 -12.05
CA VAL A 750 -23.19 -22.83 -11.33
C VAL A 750 -23.88 -23.95 -10.55
N HIS A 751 -24.01 -23.78 -9.22
CA HIS A 751 -24.59 -24.68 -8.20
C HIS A 751 -23.64 -25.63 -7.46
N ALA A 752 -23.00 -25.12 -6.41
CA ALA A 752 -22.62 -25.94 -5.27
C ALA A 752 -23.17 -25.29 -3.98
N ASN A 753 -24.06 -26.01 -3.29
CA ASN A 753 -24.54 -25.62 -1.96
C ASN A 753 -23.40 -25.78 -0.96
N GLY A 754 -23.05 -24.70 -0.26
CA GLY A 754 -21.97 -24.71 0.72
C GLY A 754 -22.23 -25.68 1.87
N THR A 755 -21.27 -26.57 2.12
CA THR A 755 -21.29 -27.56 3.20
C THR A 755 -20.21 -27.26 4.22
N SER A 756 -20.31 -27.78 5.46
CA SER A 756 -19.28 -27.62 6.52
C SER A 756 -17.86 -28.08 6.14
N ASN A 757 -17.71 -28.80 5.02
CA ASN A 757 -16.42 -29.22 4.49
C ASN A 757 -15.69 -28.08 3.77
N GLU A 758 -16.41 -27.08 3.26
CA GLU A 758 -15.83 -25.91 2.58
C GLU A 758 -15.13 -24.99 3.58
N GLU A 759 -15.77 -24.65 4.70
CA GLU A 759 -15.16 -23.81 5.74
C GLU A 759 -13.84 -24.39 6.26
N LYS A 760 -13.76 -25.72 6.41
CA LYS A 760 -12.53 -26.42 6.80
C LYS A 760 -11.44 -26.35 5.73
N ASN A 761 -11.80 -26.50 4.45
CA ASN A 761 -10.85 -26.38 3.33
C ASN A 761 -10.30 -24.95 3.21
N MET A 762 -11.14 -23.96 3.49
CA MET A 762 -10.78 -22.54 3.45
C MET A 762 -9.86 -22.15 4.61
N ALA A 763 -10.16 -22.58 5.83
CA ALA A 763 -9.25 -22.39 6.97
C ALA A 763 -7.87 -23.04 6.73
N LYS A 764 -7.85 -24.21 6.05
CA LYS A 764 -6.60 -24.87 5.70
C LYS A 764 -5.81 -24.12 4.63
N LEU A 765 -6.50 -23.56 3.64
CA LEU A 765 -5.89 -22.70 2.61
C LEU A 765 -5.24 -21.47 3.27
N ASP A 766 -5.92 -20.82 4.21
CA ASP A 766 -5.38 -19.68 4.96
C ASP A 766 -4.10 -20.01 5.73
N GLU A 767 -4.09 -21.14 6.44
CA GLU A 767 -2.91 -21.62 7.17
C GLU A 767 -1.73 -21.92 6.24
N ASP A 768 -2.00 -22.57 5.10
CA ASP A 768 -0.96 -22.89 4.11
C ASP A 768 -0.43 -21.62 3.43
N MET A 769 -1.29 -20.62 3.17
CA MET A 769 -0.88 -19.31 2.65
C MET A 769 -0.04 -18.52 3.67
N GLN A 770 -0.37 -18.54 4.95
CA GLN A 770 0.47 -17.96 6.01
C GLN A 770 1.85 -18.64 6.09
N SER A 771 1.87 -19.97 5.98
CA SER A 771 3.11 -20.76 5.98
C SER A 771 4.00 -20.43 4.78
N LEU A 772 3.40 -20.24 3.60
CA LEU A 772 4.06 -19.72 2.41
C LEU A 772 4.63 -18.32 2.65
N THR A 773 3.83 -17.39 3.15
CA THR A 773 4.26 -16.01 3.43
C THR A 773 5.48 -15.99 4.35
N LYS A 774 5.49 -16.83 5.39
CA LYS A 774 6.66 -17.02 6.24
C LYS A 774 7.86 -17.58 5.48
N ALA A 775 7.67 -18.62 4.68
CA ALA A 775 8.76 -19.25 3.92
C ALA A 775 9.39 -18.30 2.88
N VAL A 776 8.59 -17.47 2.22
CA VAL A 776 9.06 -16.55 1.18
C VAL A 776 9.70 -15.30 1.77
N LEU A 777 9.12 -14.73 2.84
CA LEU A 777 9.62 -13.47 3.39
C LEU A 777 10.77 -13.65 4.39
N SER A 778 10.97 -14.85 4.97
CA SER A 778 12.09 -15.08 5.90
C SER A 778 13.43 -15.19 5.16
N ASN A 779 14.43 -14.39 5.56
CA ASN A 779 15.78 -14.44 4.98
C ASN A 779 16.62 -15.66 5.41
N ASN A 780 16.25 -16.37 6.48
CA ASN A 780 17.13 -17.35 7.16
C ASN A 780 17.00 -18.82 6.72
N ASN A 781 16.34 -19.13 5.61
CA ASN A 781 16.05 -20.53 5.22
C ASN A 781 16.94 -21.10 4.10
N GLY A 782 17.95 -20.36 3.63
CA GLY A 782 18.91 -20.84 2.63
C GLY A 782 18.35 -21.01 1.20
N ILE A 783 17.07 -20.68 0.97
CA ILE A 783 16.43 -20.72 -0.34
C ILE A 783 16.84 -19.48 -1.15
N ASP A 784 17.16 -19.67 -2.43
CA ASP A 784 17.44 -18.58 -3.36
C ASP A 784 16.29 -17.55 -3.40
N SER A 785 16.62 -16.27 -3.30
CA SER A 785 15.61 -15.20 -3.23
C SER A 785 14.69 -15.18 -4.45
N TRP A 786 15.21 -15.50 -5.63
CA TRP A 786 14.43 -15.44 -6.85
C TRP A 786 13.48 -16.65 -6.98
N MET A 787 13.90 -17.83 -6.50
CA MET A 787 13.00 -18.97 -6.28
C MET A 787 11.82 -18.59 -5.37
N LYS A 788 12.08 -17.94 -4.23
CA LYS A 788 11.03 -17.50 -3.31
C LYS A 788 10.03 -16.54 -3.99
N GLN A 789 10.55 -15.53 -4.67
CA GLN A 789 9.71 -14.53 -5.33
C GLN A 789 8.92 -15.15 -6.49
N THR A 790 9.50 -16.08 -7.25
CA THR A 790 8.79 -16.78 -8.34
C THR A 790 7.67 -17.67 -7.80
N CYS A 791 7.92 -18.44 -6.74
CA CYS A 791 6.86 -19.21 -6.06
C CYS A 791 5.72 -18.31 -5.56
N LEU A 792 6.05 -17.19 -4.90
CA LEU A 792 5.05 -16.24 -4.44
C LEU A 792 4.26 -15.63 -5.60
N ALA A 793 4.94 -15.26 -6.69
CA ALA A 793 4.31 -14.75 -7.90
C ALA A 793 3.27 -15.74 -8.43
N ILE A 794 3.65 -17.00 -8.69
CA ILE A 794 2.75 -18.03 -9.22
C ILE A 794 1.54 -18.28 -8.31
N ILE A 795 1.74 -18.31 -7.00
CA ILE A 795 0.65 -18.54 -6.05
C ILE A 795 -0.28 -17.34 -6.01
N ARG A 796 0.23 -16.10 -5.97
CA ARG A 796 -0.60 -14.88 -6.01
C ARG A 796 -1.39 -14.78 -7.30
N THR A 797 -0.78 -15.13 -8.44
CA THR A 797 -1.48 -15.20 -9.73
C THR A 797 -2.58 -16.26 -9.73
N SER A 798 -2.32 -17.44 -9.15
CA SER A 798 -3.32 -18.50 -9.01
C SER A 798 -4.46 -18.09 -8.06
N TYR A 799 -4.12 -17.38 -6.98
CA TYR A 799 -5.07 -16.88 -6.01
C TYR A 799 -5.96 -15.80 -6.63
N TYR A 800 -5.38 -14.83 -7.33
CA TYR A 800 -6.10 -13.83 -8.12
C TYR A 800 -7.08 -14.49 -9.11
N ALA A 801 -6.61 -15.47 -9.89
CA ALA A 801 -7.44 -16.15 -10.89
C ALA A 801 -8.57 -16.99 -10.27
N ALA A 802 -8.43 -17.44 -9.02
CA ALA A 802 -9.48 -18.12 -8.27
C ALA A 802 -10.42 -17.14 -7.53
N TYR A 803 -9.93 -15.95 -7.18
CA TYR A 803 -10.65 -14.94 -6.42
C TYR A 803 -11.54 -14.05 -7.29
N CYS A 804 -11.05 -13.64 -8.47
CA CYS A 804 -11.76 -12.77 -9.39
C CYS A 804 -12.69 -13.53 -10.33
N THR A 805 -13.83 -12.91 -10.66
CA THR A 805 -14.74 -13.39 -11.70
C THR A 805 -14.16 -13.15 -13.10
N LEU A 806 -14.64 -13.88 -14.11
CA LEU A 806 -14.19 -13.68 -15.49
C LEU A 806 -14.42 -12.24 -15.96
N GLN A 807 -15.55 -11.62 -15.59
CA GLN A 807 -15.87 -10.23 -15.94
C GLN A 807 -14.88 -9.21 -15.34
N GLU A 808 -14.47 -9.41 -14.09
CA GLU A 808 -13.45 -8.58 -13.45
C GLU A 808 -12.09 -8.74 -14.12
N ILE A 809 -11.73 -9.99 -14.48
CA ILE A 809 -10.48 -10.23 -15.15
C ILE A 809 -10.48 -9.59 -16.54
N ASP A 810 -11.58 -9.67 -17.30
CA ASP A 810 -11.72 -9.00 -18.60
C ASP A 810 -11.58 -7.48 -18.47
N TYR A 811 -12.18 -6.88 -17.44
CA TYR A 811 -12.00 -5.46 -17.12
C TYR A 811 -10.53 -5.14 -16.81
N HIS A 812 -9.86 -5.95 -15.99
CA HIS A 812 -8.45 -5.76 -15.68
C HIS A 812 -7.55 -5.96 -16.90
N ILE A 813 -7.84 -6.92 -17.79
CA ILE A 813 -7.12 -7.11 -19.07
C ILE A 813 -7.20 -5.83 -19.91
N SER A 814 -8.40 -5.30 -20.11
CA SER A 814 -8.63 -4.05 -20.85
C SER A 814 -7.83 -2.90 -20.24
N LYS A 815 -7.94 -2.70 -18.93
CA LYS A 815 -7.31 -1.57 -18.24
C LYS A 815 -5.78 -1.68 -18.16
N VAL A 816 -5.24 -2.89 -18.00
CA VAL A 816 -3.80 -3.12 -17.78
C VAL A 816 -3.03 -3.23 -19.08
N LEU A 817 -3.54 -3.94 -20.08
CA LEU A 817 -2.81 -4.19 -21.34
C LEU A 817 -3.13 -3.18 -22.44
N PHE A 818 -4.33 -2.59 -22.45
CA PHE A 818 -4.81 -1.87 -23.63
C PHE A 818 -5.15 -0.39 -23.39
N GLN A 819 -5.32 0.05 -22.13
CA GLN A 819 -5.57 1.45 -21.80
C GLN A 819 -4.32 2.11 -21.22
N LYS A 820 -3.80 3.12 -21.93
CA LYS A 820 -2.70 3.95 -21.43
C LYS A 820 -3.12 4.72 -20.18
N VAL A 821 -2.14 5.11 -19.39
CA VAL A 821 -2.31 6.01 -18.25
C VAL A 821 -1.96 7.43 -18.71
N ASP A 822 -2.88 8.36 -18.48
CA ASP A 822 -2.74 9.79 -18.80
C ASP A 822 -2.04 10.58 -17.68
#